data_AF-A0A0D2LUZ6-F1
#
_entry.id   AF-A0A0D2LUZ6-F1
#
_cell.length_a   1.000
_cell.length_b   1.000
_cell.length_c   1.000
_cell.angle_alpha   90.00
_cell.angle_beta   90.00
_cell.angle_gamma   90.00
#
_symmetry.space_group_name_H-M   'P 1'
#
loop_
_entity.id
_entity.type
_entity.pdbx_description
1 polymer ?
#
loop_
_entity_poly.entity_id
_entity_poly.type
_entity_poly.pdbx_seq_one_letter_code
_entity_poly.pdbx_strand_id
1 'polypeptide(L)'
;MEKKEKEAENELVLPPSPTLTIGIAINGNRESKYVVKWALEKFVPEGNVMFKLLHVRAKIKLIPTPMGNLLPISQVREDVAAAYKKELEWQANEMLLPYKKMCAQRKVEADIIIIESDQVANAIAEEVSKNTITRLVIGASSRGMLTRKLKKNNLSSRISACAPSFCTLYAVSKGKLTSIRPSDSEMNGSTKDDSSETSFSSKNSSDYSFSLQTELGSVATYATFRSPSLPMQRSQALSTINQTHLHSRTSSLSRSTESTQFKSPDNNHSRCQSLDNAAGNDDMSSCPNSSESREAVSQNSSRRSLQTDQQSWLPDQISTLDAQTDNNPSECQVNINFEIEKLRTELRHIREMHAAAQSETIDASQKLNTLSKRRLEEAMKLKEVCLKEEEAKELARQEKAKCEAAIREAVHVKGRADREASLRQEAEMKASHEAKEKEKLENYLTGPLQQYQKFTWDEIVSATSSFSEDLRIGMGAYGTVYKCIFHHTAAAVKVLHSKENGRTKQFQQELEILSKIRHPHLLLLLGACPEHGCLVYEYMENGSLEDRLLRKNNTPPIPWFERYRIAWEVGSALVFLHNSKPEPIIHRDLKPANILLDHNFMSKIGDVGLSMMITTDSSSTSTVYKDTGPVGTLCYIDPEYQRTGLISPKSDIYAFGMIILQLLTAKPAIALTHVVETAIDDDNLTRILDSEAGNWPVEETKELAILGLSCAELRRKDRPGLKDRVLPILEKMKEVANKARNSISNIQSAHPNHFICPISKDVMDEPCVAADGYTYERKAIEKWIETNDISPMTNLALPNKNLLPNYSLLSAILEWKSRKQ
;
A
#
# COMPACT_ATOMS: atom_id res chain seq x y z
N MET A 1 53.02 35.63 82.03
CA MET A 1 52.27 35.21 80.82
C MET A 1 51.78 36.50 80.19
N GLU A 2 52.65 37.24 79.49
CA GLU A 2 53.06 37.04 78.09
C GLU A 2 51.94 37.50 77.13
N LYS A 3 52.14 38.66 76.48
CA LYS A 3 52.76 38.83 75.14
C LYS A 3 51.87 38.19 74.05
N LYS A 4 51.31 38.93 73.10
CA LYS A 4 51.84 40.09 72.34
C LYS A 4 50.73 41.02 71.84
N GLU A 5 51.08 42.26 71.46
CA GLU A 5 50.30 43.04 70.50
C GLU A 5 50.28 42.39 69.10
N LYS A 6 49.24 42.70 68.33
CA LYS A 6 49.31 42.87 66.87
C LYS A 6 48.40 44.04 66.49
N GLU A 7 48.90 44.94 65.65
CA GLU A 7 48.07 46.02 65.10
C GLU A 7 46.93 45.47 64.23
N ALA A 8 45.78 46.14 64.30
CA ALA A 8 44.72 46.01 63.31
C ALA A 8 45.00 47.03 62.20
N GLU A 9 45.71 46.62 61.16
CA GLU A 9 45.84 47.42 59.95
C GLU A 9 44.46 47.58 59.30
N ASN A 10 43.99 48.83 59.21
CA ASN A 10 42.80 49.16 58.42
C ASN A 10 43.16 49.07 56.92
N GLU A 11 43.13 47.86 56.35
CA GLU A 11 43.01 47.73 54.91
C GLU A 11 41.69 48.36 54.46
N LEU A 12 41.80 49.56 53.90
CA LEU A 12 40.74 50.22 53.16
C LEU A 12 40.44 49.39 51.91
N VAL A 13 39.51 48.44 52.05
CA VAL A 13 38.94 47.68 50.93
C VAL A 13 38.33 48.69 49.96
N LEU A 14 39.09 49.03 48.92
CA LEU A 14 38.62 49.81 47.79
C LEU A 14 37.37 49.10 47.22
N PRO A 15 36.29 49.83 46.90
CA PRO A 15 35.14 49.22 46.25
C PRO A 15 35.60 48.57 44.94
N PRO A 16 35.08 47.38 44.59
CA PRO A 16 35.50 46.68 43.38
C PRO A 16 35.30 47.60 42.17
N SER A 17 36.32 47.65 41.29
CA SER A 17 36.29 48.51 40.11
C SER A 17 35.04 48.18 39.26
N PRO A 18 34.28 49.20 38.81
CA PRO A 18 32.95 48.97 38.25
C PRO A 18 33.02 48.10 36.99
N THR A 19 32.43 46.90 37.05
CA THR A 19 32.49 45.89 35.98
C THR A 19 31.89 46.45 34.69
N LEU A 20 32.73 46.57 33.65
CA LEU A 20 32.33 47.21 32.40
C LEU A 20 31.42 46.27 31.59
N THR A 21 30.13 46.56 31.59
CA THR A 21 29.10 45.76 30.92
C THR A 21 29.00 46.13 29.44
N ILE A 22 29.38 45.19 28.57
CA ILE A 22 29.45 45.38 27.12
C ILE A 22 28.38 44.52 26.42
N GLY A 23 27.50 45.16 25.66
CA GLY A 23 26.50 44.47 24.84
C GLY A 23 27.08 44.04 23.50
N ILE A 24 26.73 42.84 23.02
CA ILE A 24 27.07 42.38 21.67
C ILE A 24 25.78 41.91 20.99
N ALA A 25 25.36 42.58 19.92
CA ALA A 25 24.16 42.21 19.17
C ALA A 25 24.48 41.09 18.17
N ILE A 26 23.86 39.91 18.37
CA ILE A 26 24.09 38.69 17.57
C ILE A 26 22.86 38.34 16.75
N ASN A 27 23.07 38.07 15.46
CA ASN A 27 22.03 37.75 14.48
C ASN A 27 22.10 36.28 13.99
N GLY A 28 22.82 35.41 14.69
CA GLY A 28 22.99 33.97 14.39
C GLY A 28 23.75 33.61 13.11
N ASN A 29 23.94 34.55 12.18
CA ASN A 29 24.74 34.34 10.97
C ASN A 29 26.21 34.07 11.32
N ARG A 30 26.90 33.27 10.47
CA ARG A 30 28.36 33.03 10.50
C ARG A 30 29.19 34.30 10.73
N GLU A 31 28.78 35.44 10.13
CA GLU A 31 29.46 36.73 10.27
C GLU A 31 29.56 37.24 11.73
N SER A 32 28.67 36.81 12.62
CA SER A 32 28.68 37.18 14.05
C SER A 32 29.96 36.72 14.75
N LYS A 33 30.63 35.65 14.27
CA LYS A 33 31.90 35.16 14.84
C LYS A 33 33.01 36.22 14.79
N TYR A 34 33.00 37.09 13.77
CA TYR A 34 33.93 38.21 13.67
C TYR A 34 33.60 39.38 14.59
N VAL A 35 32.32 39.59 14.93
CA VAL A 35 31.87 40.66 15.83
C VAL A 35 32.28 40.32 17.28
N VAL A 36 32.01 39.08 17.70
CA VAL A 36 32.42 38.58 19.03
C VAL A 36 33.95 38.54 19.16
N LYS A 37 34.66 38.06 18.14
CA LYS A 37 36.14 38.05 18.13
C LYS A 37 36.71 39.47 18.26
N TRP A 38 36.22 40.43 17.49
CA TRP A 38 36.68 41.83 17.58
C TRP A 38 36.39 42.45 18.96
N ALA A 39 35.23 42.18 19.55
CA ALA A 39 34.89 42.67 20.89
C ALA A 39 35.82 42.10 21.97
N LEU A 40 36.16 40.80 21.89
CA LEU A 40 37.15 40.17 22.76
C LEU A 40 38.54 40.81 22.58
N GLU A 41 38.98 40.99 21.34
CA GLU A 41 40.29 41.60 21.04
C GLU A 41 40.38 43.08 21.48
N LYS A 42 39.29 43.85 21.42
CA LYS A 42 39.29 45.27 21.79
C LYS A 42 39.14 45.53 23.28
N PHE A 43 38.31 44.77 24.00
CA PHE A 43 37.88 45.12 25.37
C PHE A 43 38.44 44.23 26.48
N VAL A 44 38.88 43.00 26.20
CA VAL A 44 39.56 42.16 27.22
C VAL A 44 40.81 42.83 27.81
N PRO A 45 41.62 43.59 27.05
CA PRO A 45 42.75 44.33 27.61
C PRO A 45 42.39 45.45 28.60
N GLU A 46 41.12 45.87 28.68
CA GLU A 46 40.70 46.99 29.54
C GLU A 46 40.39 46.56 30.99
N GLY A 47 40.27 45.25 31.25
CA GLY A 47 40.07 44.68 32.60
C GLY A 47 38.63 44.72 33.10
N ASN A 48 38.29 43.77 33.98
CA ASN A 48 36.97 43.57 34.62
C ASN A 48 35.75 43.82 33.69
N VAL A 49 35.71 43.12 32.56
CA VAL A 49 34.63 43.19 31.56
C VAL A 49 33.65 42.02 31.69
N MET A 50 32.36 42.29 31.50
CA MET A 50 31.30 41.28 31.38
C MET A 50 30.47 41.52 30.12
N PHE A 51 30.21 40.47 29.36
CA PHE A 51 29.57 40.55 28.04
C PHE A 51 28.09 40.12 28.10
N LYS A 52 27.18 40.95 27.56
CA LYS A 52 25.77 40.58 27.35
C LYS A 52 25.53 40.30 25.86
N LEU A 53 25.35 39.03 25.53
CA LEU A 53 25.05 38.56 24.17
C LEU A 53 23.55 38.78 23.89
N LEU A 54 23.24 39.86 23.18
CA LEU A 54 21.87 40.29 22.89
C LEU A 54 21.39 39.65 21.58
N HIS A 55 20.28 38.92 21.62
CA HIS A 55 19.63 38.38 20.43
C HIS A 55 18.14 38.75 20.42
N VAL A 56 17.66 39.36 19.34
CA VAL A 56 16.23 39.68 19.18
C VAL A 56 15.57 38.64 18.28
N ARG A 57 14.57 37.94 18.80
CA ARG A 57 13.67 37.09 18.02
C ARG A 57 12.36 37.82 17.69
N ALA A 58 11.79 37.53 16.53
CA ALA A 58 10.46 38.03 16.16
C ALA A 58 9.37 37.45 17.08
N LYS A 59 8.24 38.17 17.23
CA LYS A 59 7.16 37.71 18.12
C LYS A 59 6.40 36.52 17.53
N ILE A 60 6.22 35.46 18.32
CA ILE A 60 5.55 34.22 17.91
C ILE A 60 4.05 34.48 17.78
N LYS A 61 3.58 34.68 16.54
CA LYS A 61 2.16 34.93 16.19
C LYS A 61 1.45 33.69 15.66
N LEU A 62 2.23 32.75 15.10
CA LEU A 62 1.76 31.55 14.44
C LEU A 62 2.52 30.33 15.00
N ILE A 63 1.83 29.20 15.10
CA ILE A 63 2.39 27.91 15.52
C ILE A 63 2.18 26.90 14.38
N PRO A 64 3.22 26.16 13.95
CA PRO A 64 3.08 25.11 12.95
C PRO A 64 2.38 23.89 13.56
N THR A 65 1.35 23.40 12.89
CA THR A 65 0.69 22.12 13.22
C THR A 65 1.44 20.94 12.57
N PRO A 66 1.30 19.71 13.10
CA PRO A 66 1.82 18.50 12.44
C PRO A 66 1.27 18.25 11.02
N MET A 67 0.21 18.97 10.62
CA MET A 67 -0.38 18.92 9.28
C MET A 67 0.17 19.99 8.32
N GLY A 68 1.18 20.77 8.74
CA GLY A 68 1.80 21.83 7.93
C GLY A 68 1.07 23.18 7.93
N ASN A 69 -0.15 23.25 8.48
CA ASN A 69 -0.90 24.51 8.61
C ASN A 69 -0.34 25.36 9.76
N LEU A 70 -0.31 26.68 9.57
CA LEU A 70 0.07 27.67 10.58
C LEU A 70 -1.19 28.19 11.29
N LEU A 71 -1.34 27.91 12.59
CA LEU A 71 -2.44 28.42 13.39
C LEU A 71 -2.02 29.69 14.17
N PRO A 72 -2.88 30.73 14.26
CA PRO A 72 -2.71 31.81 15.22
C PRO A 72 -2.52 31.29 16.64
N ILE A 73 -1.58 31.85 17.39
CA ILE A 73 -1.27 31.39 18.76
C ILE A 73 -2.49 31.45 19.70
N SER A 74 -3.43 32.37 19.46
CA SER A 74 -4.71 32.48 20.19
C SER A 74 -5.74 31.39 19.87
N GLN A 75 -5.48 30.52 18.89
CA GLN A 75 -6.33 29.36 18.52
C GLN A 75 -5.72 28.03 18.99
N VAL A 76 -4.57 28.08 19.66
CA VAL A 76 -3.83 26.91 20.16
C VAL A 76 -3.97 26.87 21.68
N ARG A 77 -3.99 25.66 22.27
CA ARG A 77 -4.00 25.50 23.73
C ARG A 77 -2.73 26.10 24.35
N GLU A 78 -2.84 26.75 25.51
CA GLU A 78 -1.70 27.45 26.12
C GLU A 78 -0.56 26.49 26.52
N ASP A 79 -0.84 25.22 26.81
CA ASP A 79 0.21 24.21 27.08
C ASP A 79 1.07 23.92 25.84
N VAL A 80 0.43 23.74 24.68
CA VAL A 80 1.12 23.60 23.38
C VAL A 80 1.83 24.90 22.99
N ALA A 81 1.21 26.07 23.24
CA ALA A 81 1.81 27.37 22.97
C ALA A 81 3.05 27.62 23.84
N ALA A 82 3.00 27.28 25.13
CA ALA A 82 4.13 27.36 26.05
C ALA A 82 5.26 26.39 25.68
N ALA A 83 4.92 25.15 25.30
CA ALA A 83 5.91 24.19 24.81
C ALA A 83 6.63 24.69 23.55
N TYR A 84 5.90 25.27 22.58
CA TYR A 84 6.51 25.81 21.35
C TYR A 84 7.34 27.08 21.59
N LYS A 85 6.90 27.98 22.49
CA LYS A 85 7.73 29.11 22.96
C LYS A 85 9.06 28.63 23.53
N LYS A 86 9.01 27.62 24.42
CA LYS A 86 10.18 27.04 25.11
C LYS A 86 11.14 26.31 24.16
N GLU A 87 10.62 25.61 23.16
CA GLU A 87 11.44 25.01 22.09
C GLU A 87 12.22 26.09 21.33
N LEU A 88 11.56 27.19 20.95
CA LEU A 88 12.22 28.33 20.30
C LEU A 88 13.17 29.11 21.23
N GLU A 89 13.02 29.00 22.55
CA GLU A 89 14.00 29.52 23.52
C GLU A 89 15.23 28.63 23.58
N TRP A 90 15.04 27.31 23.59
CA TRP A 90 16.13 26.35 23.58
C TRP A 90 16.96 26.45 22.29
N GLN A 91 16.33 26.48 21.11
CA GLN A 91 17.02 26.66 19.83
C GLN A 91 17.82 27.98 19.75
N ALA A 92 17.27 29.07 20.29
CA ALA A 92 17.96 30.36 20.35
C ALA A 92 19.16 30.34 21.32
N ASN A 93 19.06 29.63 22.45
CA ASN A 93 20.17 29.43 23.38
C ASN A 93 21.29 28.56 22.78
N GLU A 94 20.96 27.44 22.13
CA GLU A 94 21.93 26.58 21.45
C GLU A 94 22.68 27.32 20.33
N MET A 95 21.98 28.15 19.55
CA MET A 95 22.60 29.01 18.54
C MET A 95 23.60 30.02 19.14
N LEU A 96 23.37 30.48 20.38
CA LEU A 96 24.23 31.44 21.07
C LEU A 96 25.36 30.79 21.90
N LEU A 97 25.23 29.50 22.21
CA LEU A 97 26.19 28.73 23.01
C LEU A 97 27.63 28.73 22.45
N PRO A 98 27.90 28.68 21.12
CA PRO A 98 29.25 28.83 20.57
C PRO A 98 29.90 30.17 20.95
N TYR A 99 29.15 31.27 20.91
CA TYR A 99 29.67 32.59 21.25
C TYR A 99 29.94 32.74 22.74
N LYS A 100 29.09 32.17 23.61
CA LYS A 100 29.37 32.08 25.06
C LYS A 100 30.63 31.24 25.35
N LYS A 101 30.86 30.16 24.60
CA LYS A 101 32.10 29.36 24.67
C LYS A 101 33.34 30.17 24.23
N MET A 102 33.25 30.99 23.18
CA MET A 102 34.35 31.90 22.75
C MET A 102 34.74 32.90 23.85
N CYS A 103 33.78 33.43 24.61
CA CYS A 103 34.05 34.31 25.74
C CYS A 103 34.73 33.55 26.90
N ALA A 104 34.21 32.37 27.26
CA ALA A 104 34.77 31.53 28.31
C ALA A 104 36.22 31.10 28.02
N GLN A 105 36.55 30.78 26.76
CA GLN A 105 37.92 30.50 26.30
C GLN A 105 38.90 31.67 26.52
N ARG A 106 38.40 32.91 26.64
CA ARG A 106 39.18 34.11 26.96
C ARG A 106 39.06 34.54 28.43
N LYS A 107 38.48 33.71 29.30
CA LYS A 107 38.19 33.99 30.73
C LYS A 107 37.26 35.21 30.94
N VAL A 108 36.35 35.46 30.00
CA VAL A 108 35.34 36.53 30.10
C VAL A 108 33.99 35.91 30.47
N GLU A 109 33.32 36.48 31.46
CA GLU A 109 31.95 36.13 31.80
C GLU A 109 30.97 36.68 30.74
N ALA A 110 30.07 35.83 30.27
CA ALA A 110 29.14 36.18 29.19
C ALA A 110 27.73 35.66 29.45
N ASP A 111 26.76 36.57 29.52
CA ASP A 111 25.33 36.29 29.63
C ASP A 111 24.65 36.24 28.27
N ILE A 112 23.57 35.47 28.17
CA ILE A 112 22.71 35.40 26.99
C ILE A 112 21.39 36.08 27.31
N ILE A 113 20.98 37.05 26.49
CA ILE A 113 19.71 37.77 26.63
C ILE A 113 18.94 37.65 25.31
N ILE A 114 17.85 36.89 25.34
CA ILE A 114 16.92 36.71 24.22
C ILE A 114 15.74 37.67 24.42
N ILE A 115 15.44 38.48 23.41
CA ILE A 115 14.45 39.57 23.47
C ILE A 115 13.37 39.32 22.41
N GLU A 116 12.09 39.43 22.77
CA GLU A 116 10.97 39.25 21.83
C GLU A 116 10.50 40.59 21.23
N SER A 117 10.87 40.89 19.97
CA SER A 117 10.36 42.07 19.29
C SER A 117 10.45 42.01 17.77
N ASP A 118 9.42 42.53 17.10
CA ASP A 118 9.45 42.81 15.67
C ASP A 118 10.22 44.11 15.34
N GLN A 119 10.56 44.93 16.35
CA GLN A 119 11.30 46.19 16.22
C GLN A 119 12.68 46.09 16.88
N VAL A 120 13.56 45.33 16.23
CA VAL A 120 14.93 45.00 16.69
C VAL A 120 15.72 46.22 17.22
N ALA A 121 15.64 47.38 16.55
CA ALA A 121 16.39 48.57 16.96
C ALA A 121 15.90 49.17 18.28
N ASN A 122 14.59 49.17 18.53
CA ASN A 122 14.00 49.67 19.77
C ASN A 122 14.27 48.68 20.91
N ALA A 123 14.06 47.39 20.66
CA ALA A 123 14.27 46.33 21.64
C ALA A 123 15.72 46.27 22.17
N ILE A 124 16.71 46.47 21.30
CA ILE A 124 18.11 46.58 21.72
C ILE A 124 18.34 47.85 22.55
N ALA A 125 17.75 49.00 22.18
CA ALA A 125 17.90 50.24 22.94
C ALA A 125 17.23 50.20 24.32
N GLU A 126 16.06 49.57 24.43
CA GLU A 126 15.34 49.31 25.68
C GLU A 126 16.17 48.41 26.60
N GLU A 127 16.72 47.30 26.09
CA GLU A 127 17.52 46.36 26.90
C GLU A 127 18.91 46.94 27.28
N VAL A 128 19.50 47.79 26.41
CA VAL A 128 20.70 48.60 26.71
C VAL A 128 20.43 49.60 27.83
N SER A 129 19.27 50.26 27.82
CA SER A 129 18.83 51.16 28.90
C SER A 129 18.68 50.39 30.22
N LYS A 130 17.95 49.26 30.18
CA LYS A 130 17.61 48.41 31.32
C LYS A 130 18.81 47.72 31.99
N ASN A 131 19.86 47.38 31.22
CA ASN A 131 21.08 46.75 31.73
C ASN A 131 22.25 47.75 31.89
N THR A 132 22.01 49.06 31.76
CA THR A 132 23.05 50.11 31.82
C THR A 132 24.28 49.80 30.95
N ILE A 133 24.05 49.30 29.73
CA ILE A 133 25.13 48.88 28.82
C ILE A 133 25.84 50.14 28.30
N THR A 134 27.06 50.37 28.75
CA THR A 134 27.86 51.56 28.39
C THR A 134 28.43 51.48 26.97
N ARG A 135 28.66 50.26 26.47
CA ARG A 135 29.23 50.01 25.14
C ARG A 135 28.48 48.89 24.42
N LEU A 136 28.03 49.15 23.20
CA LEU A 136 27.32 48.19 22.34
C LEU A 136 28.11 47.91 21.05
N VAL A 137 28.38 46.64 20.78
CA VAL A 137 29.00 46.18 19.53
C VAL A 137 27.93 45.58 18.62
N ILE A 138 27.88 46.03 17.36
CA ILE A 138 26.90 45.56 16.36
C ILE A 138 27.55 45.16 15.04
N GLY A 139 26.97 44.19 14.34
CA GLY A 139 27.36 43.83 12.98
C GLY A 139 26.95 44.88 11.95
N ALA A 140 27.83 45.15 10.98
CA ALA A 140 27.59 46.05 9.85
C ALA A 140 27.85 45.34 8.52
N SER A 141 26.89 45.42 7.58
CA SER A 141 27.05 44.89 6.23
C SER A 141 27.99 45.77 5.40
N SER A 142 29.01 45.16 4.77
CA SER A 142 30.00 45.87 3.95
C SER A 142 29.37 46.40 2.65
N ARG A 143 29.46 47.71 2.40
CA ARG A 143 28.97 48.33 1.15
C ARG A 143 29.78 47.86 -0.06
N GLY A 144 29.13 47.16 -1.00
CA GLY A 144 29.68 46.93 -2.33
C GLY A 144 29.53 48.17 -3.23
N MET A 145 30.49 48.41 -4.14
CA MET A 145 30.56 49.63 -4.97
C MET A 145 29.33 49.86 -5.90
N LEU A 146 28.50 48.84 -6.13
CA LEU A 146 27.38 48.86 -7.08
C LEU A 146 26.02 49.33 -6.49
N THR A 147 25.97 49.86 -5.26
CA THR A 147 24.70 50.24 -4.59
C THR A 147 24.54 51.74 -4.28
N ARG A 148 25.16 52.63 -5.06
CA ARG A 148 24.89 54.09 -5.01
C ARG A 148 23.53 54.49 -5.61
N LYS A 149 22.40 53.90 -5.15
CA LYS A 149 21.02 54.42 -5.39
C LYS A 149 19.90 53.70 -4.60
N LEU A 150 20.04 53.50 -3.28
CA LEU A 150 18.87 53.22 -2.42
C LEU A 150 18.96 53.95 -1.08
N LYS A 151 17.84 54.50 -0.59
CA LYS A 151 17.82 55.42 0.55
C LYS A 151 17.85 54.69 1.91
N LYS A 152 18.92 54.97 2.68
CA LYS A 152 18.86 55.32 4.11
C LYS A 152 18.21 54.33 5.12
N ASN A 153 18.17 53.02 4.84
CA ASN A 153 17.46 52.02 5.69
C ASN A 153 18.31 50.79 6.11
N ASN A 154 19.55 50.99 6.60
CA ASN A 154 20.32 49.89 7.19
C ASN A 154 19.93 49.66 8.66
N LEU A 155 19.81 48.40 9.09
CA LEU A 155 19.47 48.05 10.49
C LEU A 155 20.49 48.64 11.49
N SER A 156 21.78 48.61 11.18
CA SER A 156 22.82 49.21 12.03
C SER A 156 22.65 50.73 12.20
N SER A 157 22.21 51.46 11.16
CA SER A 157 21.88 52.88 11.29
C SER A 157 20.59 53.13 12.08
N ARG A 158 19.63 52.19 12.11
CA ARG A 158 18.46 52.28 13.00
C ARG A 158 18.87 52.06 14.46
N ILE A 159 19.66 51.04 14.76
CA ILE A 159 20.17 50.80 16.13
C ILE A 159 20.97 52.02 16.62
N SER A 160 21.83 52.59 15.77
CA SER A 160 22.61 53.80 16.11
C SER A 160 21.77 55.07 16.36
N ALA A 161 20.62 55.18 15.70
CA ALA A 161 19.66 56.26 15.95
C ALA A 161 18.77 56.02 17.19
N CYS A 162 18.53 54.77 17.57
CA CYS A 162 17.72 54.40 18.75
C CYS A 162 18.53 54.28 20.04
N ALA A 163 19.85 54.04 19.98
CA ALA A 163 20.68 53.80 21.15
C ALA A 163 20.74 55.00 22.11
N PRO A 164 20.62 54.80 23.44
CA PRO A 164 20.68 55.87 24.45
C PRO A 164 21.96 56.70 24.35
N SER A 165 21.89 57.99 24.71
CA SER A 165 23.00 58.96 24.66
C SER A 165 24.24 58.54 25.45
N PHE A 166 24.07 57.83 26.56
CA PHE A 166 25.18 57.33 27.38
C PHE A 166 25.91 56.12 26.79
N CYS A 167 25.36 55.48 25.75
CA CYS A 167 25.94 54.27 25.16
C CYS A 167 26.80 54.60 23.93
N THR A 168 28.07 54.24 24.00
CA THR A 168 29.01 54.25 22.86
C THR A 168 28.78 53.02 21.99
N LEU A 169 28.71 53.19 20.68
CA LEU A 169 28.32 52.13 19.75
C LEU A 169 29.40 51.88 18.70
N TYR A 170 29.82 50.62 18.58
CA TYR A 170 30.85 50.15 17.66
C TYR A 170 30.23 49.28 16.56
N ALA A 171 30.30 49.71 15.31
CA ALA A 171 29.82 48.95 14.17
C ALA A 171 30.99 48.19 13.52
N VAL A 172 30.92 46.87 13.44
CA VAL A 172 32.00 45.98 12.99
C VAL A 172 31.59 45.22 11.72
N SER A 173 32.48 45.18 10.72
CA SER A 173 32.28 44.42 9.49
C SER A 173 33.52 43.58 9.20
N LYS A 174 33.36 42.26 9.00
CA LYS A 174 34.45 41.31 8.69
C LYS A 174 35.67 41.41 9.63
N GLY A 175 35.41 41.64 10.93
CA GLY A 175 36.45 41.78 11.96
C GLY A 175 37.17 43.13 11.99
N LYS A 176 36.72 44.13 11.22
CA LYS A 176 37.25 45.50 11.26
C LYS A 176 36.18 46.50 11.69
N LEU A 177 36.60 47.47 12.48
CA LEU A 177 35.76 48.62 12.86
C LEU A 177 35.35 49.40 11.60
N THR A 178 34.06 49.73 11.50
CA THR A 178 33.45 50.40 10.34
C THR A 178 32.94 51.81 10.68
N SER A 179 32.43 52.02 11.90
CA SER A 179 32.07 53.33 12.44
C SER A 179 31.88 53.27 13.96
N ILE A 180 32.17 54.37 14.65
CA ILE A 180 31.80 54.58 16.06
C ILE A 180 30.70 55.65 16.13
N ARG A 181 29.75 55.50 17.05
CA ARG A 181 28.99 56.63 17.62
C ARG A 181 29.44 56.80 19.08
N PRO A 182 30.13 57.88 19.46
CA PRO A 182 30.50 58.11 20.86
C PRO A 182 29.25 58.28 21.73
N SER A 183 29.42 58.19 23.05
CA SER A 183 28.44 58.68 24.00
C SER A 183 28.58 60.20 24.18
N ASP A 184 27.51 60.86 24.62
CA ASP A 184 27.53 62.32 24.87
C ASP A 184 28.49 62.69 26.02
N SER A 185 28.86 61.71 26.87
CA SER A 185 29.90 61.83 27.90
C SER A 185 31.33 61.77 27.34
N GLU A 186 31.58 61.03 26.26
CA GLU A 186 32.91 60.96 25.60
C GLU A 186 33.22 62.24 24.81
N MET A 187 32.21 63.00 24.36
CA MET A 187 32.37 64.26 23.61
C MET A 187 33.19 65.32 24.38
N ASN A 188 33.19 65.27 25.72
CA ASN A 188 33.89 66.22 26.59
C ASN A 188 35.29 65.70 27.04
N GLY A 189 35.77 64.57 26.52
CA GLY A 189 36.99 63.90 26.98
C GLY A 189 38.07 63.72 25.91
N SER A 190 39.25 64.27 26.16
CA SER A 190 40.52 63.95 25.49
C SER A 190 40.67 64.30 23.99
N THR A 191 40.99 65.56 23.71
CA THR A 191 41.86 65.88 22.57
C THR A 191 43.29 65.40 22.84
N LYS A 192 43.80 64.42 22.06
CA LYS A 192 45.23 64.26 21.75
C LYS A 192 45.44 63.23 20.63
N ASP A 193 46.45 63.49 19.79
CA ASP A 193 46.79 62.71 18.60
C ASP A 193 47.72 61.53 18.91
N ASP A 194 47.64 60.49 18.08
CA ASP A 194 48.73 60.00 17.21
C ASP A 194 48.11 58.94 16.26
N SER A 195 48.32 58.92 14.93
CA SER A 195 49.57 58.83 14.14
C SER A 195 50.32 57.50 14.37
N SER A 196 50.73 56.73 13.37
CA SER A 196 50.62 56.78 11.89
C SER A 196 50.25 55.35 11.36
N GLU A 197 50.29 54.92 10.08
CA GLU A 197 50.87 55.47 8.85
C GLU A 197 50.22 54.94 7.55
N THR A 198 50.74 55.45 6.43
CA THR A 198 50.58 55.16 4.98
C THR A 198 50.27 53.70 4.54
N SER A 199 49.76 53.43 3.32
CA SER A 199 50.11 54.11 2.06
C SER A 199 49.05 54.22 0.95
N PHE A 200 49.33 55.19 0.08
CA PHE A 200 48.54 55.62 -1.06
C PHE A 200 48.87 54.81 -2.33
N SER A 201 47.94 54.78 -3.28
CA SER A 201 48.29 55.27 -4.61
C SER A 201 47.11 56.04 -5.21
N SER A 202 47.39 57.22 -5.76
CA SER A 202 46.41 58.16 -6.27
C SER A 202 46.36 58.11 -7.80
N LYS A 203 45.26 58.60 -8.39
CA LYS A 203 45.35 59.52 -9.53
C LYS A 203 44.07 60.36 -9.69
N ASN A 204 44.30 61.69 -9.76
CA ASN A 204 43.34 62.71 -10.20
C ASN A 204 43.28 62.66 -11.76
N SER A 205 42.52 63.44 -12.53
CA SER A 205 41.87 64.77 -12.43
C SER A 205 40.33 64.68 -12.25
N SER A 206 39.61 65.63 -11.63
CA SER A 206 39.45 67.07 -11.93
C SER A 206 38.79 67.31 -13.32
N ASP A 207 37.81 68.20 -13.46
CA ASP A 207 37.98 69.64 -13.23
C ASP A 207 36.72 70.47 -12.90
N TYR A 208 37.00 71.64 -12.30
CA TYR A 208 36.20 72.88 -12.18
C TYR A 208 34.90 72.98 -11.35
N SER A 209 34.66 74.24 -10.95
CA SER A 209 33.67 74.78 -10.01
C SER A 209 32.58 75.57 -10.78
N PHE A 210 31.52 76.14 -10.17
CA PHE A 210 31.54 77.26 -9.20
C PHE A 210 30.37 77.19 -8.19
N SER A 211 30.26 78.20 -7.33
CA SER A 211 29.45 78.24 -6.10
C SER A 211 28.21 79.15 -6.17
N LEU A 212 27.59 79.39 -4.99
CA LEU A 212 26.54 80.37 -4.63
C LEU A 212 25.08 79.96 -4.85
N GLN A 213 24.08 80.49 -4.12
CA GLN A 213 23.98 80.86 -2.68
C GLN A 213 22.50 81.17 -2.34
N THR A 214 21.98 80.76 -1.18
CA THR A 214 20.66 81.21 -0.61
C THR A 214 19.41 80.93 -1.50
N GLU A 215 18.14 81.08 -1.09
CA GLU A 215 17.51 81.48 0.19
C GLU A 215 16.17 80.74 0.45
N LEU A 216 15.51 81.12 1.56
CA LEU A 216 14.09 80.99 1.95
C LEU A 216 13.02 80.75 0.84
N GLY A 217 11.89 80.14 1.22
CA GLY A 217 10.65 80.30 0.44
C GLY A 217 9.48 79.37 0.78
N SER A 218 8.37 79.96 1.23
CA SER A 218 7.10 79.30 1.60
C SER A 218 6.27 78.78 0.40
N VAL A 219 5.53 77.70 0.63
CA VAL A 219 4.14 77.41 0.20
C VAL A 219 3.58 78.09 -1.10
N ALA A 220 3.37 77.26 -2.14
CA ALA A 220 2.26 77.30 -3.12
C ALA A 220 2.18 78.49 -4.14
N THR A 221 1.41 78.49 -5.25
CA THR A 221 0.35 77.57 -5.76
C THR A 221 0.11 77.71 -7.30
N TYR A 222 -0.70 76.80 -7.87
CA TYR A 222 -1.55 76.87 -9.10
C TYR A 222 -1.01 77.37 -10.46
N ALA A 223 -1.01 76.46 -11.45
CA ALA A 223 -1.92 76.42 -12.62
C ALA A 223 -1.71 75.05 -13.35
N THR A 224 -2.62 74.44 -14.12
CA THR A 224 -3.71 74.90 -15.00
C THR A 224 -4.87 73.88 -15.11
N PHE A 225 -6.03 74.33 -15.61
CA PHE A 225 -7.12 73.65 -16.39
C PHE A 225 -7.37 72.12 -16.27
N ARG A 226 -8.61 71.59 -16.29
CA ARG A 226 -9.87 72.09 -16.90
C ARG A 226 -11.13 71.39 -16.32
N SER A 227 -12.29 72.05 -16.42
CA SER A 227 -13.66 71.47 -16.38
C SER A 227 -14.31 71.66 -17.78
N PRO A 228 -15.61 71.36 -18.06
CA PRO A 228 -16.66 70.60 -17.34
C PRO A 228 -16.95 69.24 -18.04
N SER A 229 -17.95 68.40 -17.75
CA SER A 229 -19.30 68.47 -17.14
C SER A 229 -19.70 67.05 -16.64
N LEU A 230 -20.32 66.83 -15.47
CA LEU A 230 -21.73 67.04 -15.07
C LEU A 230 -22.78 66.25 -15.88
N PRO A 231 -23.88 65.71 -15.27
CA PRO A 231 -24.13 65.45 -13.83
C PRO A 231 -24.90 64.13 -13.50
N MET A 232 -25.08 63.88 -12.18
CA MET A 232 -26.19 63.11 -11.56
C MET A 232 -26.26 61.56 -11.78
N GLN A 233 -26.82 60.75 -10.86
CA GLN A 233 -27.47 61.08 -9.57
C GLN A 233 -27.13 60.08 -8.43
N ARG A 234 -27.48 60.51 -7.21
CA ARG A 234 -27.33 59.83 -5.92
C ARG A 234 -28.35 58.69 -5.73
N SER A 235 -27.87 57.55 -5.23
CA SER A 235 -28.46 56.69 -4.19
C SER A 235 -29.94 56.22 -4.22
N GLN A 236 -30.09 54.91 -3.98
CA GLN A 236 -31.17 54.21 -3.25
C GLN A 236 -32.49 53.80 -3.96
N ALA A 237 -33.02 52.69 -3.44
CA ALA A 237 -34.41 52.20 -3.44
C ALA A 237 -35.01 51.51 -4.69
N LEU A 238 -35.02 50.17 -4.63
CA LEU A 238 -36.21 49.29 -4.64
C LEU A 238 -37.13 49.17 -5.88
N SER A 239 -37.75 47.97 -5.94
CA SER A 239 -38.89 47.51 -6.78
C SER A 239 -38.68 47.40 -8.29
N THR A 240 -38.74 46.20 -8.92
CA THR A 240 -39.87 45.27 -9.22
C THR A 240 -40.83 45.78 -10.31
N ILE A 241 -41.28 44.88 -11.21
CA ILE A 241 -42.48 44.97 -12.08
C ILE A 241 -42.38 46.00 -13.25
N ASN A 242 -42.68 45.69 -14.51
CA ASN A 242 -43.05 44.40 -15.16
C ASN A 242 -42.94 44.48 -16.71
N GLN A 243 -43.05 43.31 -17.38
CA GLN A 243 -43.87 42.96 -18.59
C GLN A 243 -44.14 44.02 -19.69
N THR A 244 -44.31 43.73 -21.00
CA THR A 244 -44.52 42.50 -21.82
C THR A 244 -44.19 42.88 -23.30
N HIS A 245 -43.99 42.02 -24.30
CA HIS A 245 -44.80 40.91 -24.88
C HIS A 245 -43.82 39.87 -25.49
N LEU A 246 -44.02 38.54 -25.42
CA LEU A 246 -44.97 37.69 -26.17
C LEU A 246 -44.78 37.79 -27.71
N HIS A 247 -44.74 36.73 -28.52
CA HIS A 247 -44.95 35.28 -28.31
C HIS A 247 -44.23 34.53 -29.48
N SER A 248 -44.00 33.21 -29.55
CA SER A 248 -44.36 32.00 -28.75
C SER A 248 -43.20 30.95 -28.95
N ARG A 249 -43.25 29.60 -28.85
CA ARG A 249 -44.31 28.58 -28.68
C ARG A 249 -43.71 27.26 -28.10
N THR A 250 -44.58 26.40 -27.57
CA THR A 250 -44.53 24.91 -27.38
C THR A 250 -43.22 24.10 -27.51
N SER A 251 -42.90 23.14 -26.61
CA SER A 251 -43.61 22.70 -25.39
C SER A 251 -42.77 21.76 -24.48
N SER A 252 -42.83 22.02 -23.16
CA SER A 252 -42.65 21.17 -21.96
C SER A 252 -41.85 19.84 -22.01
N LEU A 253 -40.87 19.55 -21.12
CA LEU A 253 -40.89 19.44 -19.63
C LEU A 253 -41.75 18.29 -19.07
N SER A 254 -41.43 17.60 -17.96
CA SER A 254 -40.33 17.67 -16.96
C SER A 254 -40.18 16.28 -16.27
N ARG A 255 -39.08 15.85 -15.59
CA ARG A 255 -38.48 16.31 -14.31
C ARG A 255 -39.50 16.41 -13.15
N SER A 256 -39.24 16.04 -11.88
CA SER A 256 -38.04 15.47 -11.19
C SER A 256 -38.39 15.05 -9.73
N THR A 257 -37.38 14.75 -8.88
CA THR A 257 -37.39 14.71 -7.38
C THR A 257 -38.08 13.51 -6.69
N GLU A 258 -37.66 12.98 -5.52
CA GLU A 258 -36.39 13.06 -4.75
C GLU A 258 -36.28 11.96 -3.66
N SER A 259 -35.12 11.88 -2.97
CA SER A 259 -34.92 11.42 -1.57
C SER A 259 -34.78 9.91 -1.18
N THR A 260 -33.65 9.65 -0.49
CA THR A 260 -33.42 8.82 0.72
C THR A 260 -33.68 7.29 0.83
N GLN A 261 -32.59 6.60 1.20
CA GLN A 261 -32.43 5.58 2.27
C GLN A 261 -32.83 4.09 2.11
N PHE A 262 -31.78 3.25 2.23
CA PHE A 262 -31.66 2.00 3.00
C PHE A 262 -32.34 0.66 2.59
N LYS A 263 -31.54 -0.40 2.87
CA LYS A 263 -31.86 -1.82 3.12
C LYS A 263 -32.05 -2.78 1.94
N SER A 264 -31.79 -4.05 2.27
CA SER A 264 -31.67 -5.22 1.39
C SER A 264 -33.03 -5.71 0.88
N PRO A 265 -33.07 -6.39 -0.29
CA PRO A 265 -34.22 -7.19 -0.69
C PRO A 265 -34.14 -8.58 -0.05
N ASP A 266 -35.24 -9.01 0.57
CA ASP A 266 -35.48 -10.41 0.89
C ASP A 266 -36.96 -10.72 0.59
N ASN A 267 -37.18 -11.75 -0.22
CA ASN A 267 -38.44 -12.48 -0.49
C ASN A 267 -39.76 -11.79 -0.97
N ASN A 268 -40.34 -12.45 -1.99
CA ASN A 268 -41.78 -12.74 -2.23
C ASN A 268 -42.77 -11.76 -2.91
N HIS A 269 -42.99 -12.05 -4.21
CA HIS A 269 -44.28 -12.44 -4.82
C HIS A 269 -45.58 -11.63 -4.59
N SER A 270 -46.07 -11.02 -5.67
CA SER A 270 -47.31 -11.43 -6.38
C SER A 270 -47.33 -10.70 -7.76
N ARG A 271 -48.17 -10.95 -8.77
CA ARG A 271 -49.27 -11.89 -9.08
C ARG A 271 -49.26 -12.02 -10.64
N CYS A 272 -49.51 -13.16 -11.30
CA CYS A 272 -50.76 -13.91 -11.50
C CYS A 272 -50.38 -15.35 -11.96
N GLN A 273 -51.12 -16.43 -11.68
CA GLN A 273 -52.46 -16.81 -12.21
C GLN A 273 -52.46 -16.73 -13.76
N SER A 274 -52.70 -17.78 -14.55
CA SER A 274 -53.48 -19.04 -14.40
C SER A 274 -53.05 -20.04 -15.50
N LEU A 275 -53.26 -21.36 -15.49
CA LEU A 275 -53.96 -22.33 -14.60
C LEU A 275 -53.35 -23.74 -14.90
N ASP A 276 -53.27 -24.62 -13.88
CA ASP A 276 -53.64 -26.05 -13.81
C ASP A 276 -53.43 -27.03 -15.02
N ASN A 277 -53.22 -28.35 -14.89
CA ASN A 277 -52.92 -29.32 -13.81
C ASN A 277 -52.71 -30.71 -14.50
N ALA A 278 -52.26 -31.83 -13.91
CA ALA A 278 -51.38 -32.12 -12.76
C ALA A 278 -51.06 -33.64 -12.78
N ALA A 279 -49.90 -34.07 -12.31
CA ALA A 279 -49.61 -35.46 -11.95
C ALA A 279 -48.43 -35.51 -10.96
N GLY A 280 -48.60 -36.17 -9.82
CA GLY A 280 -47.59 -36.23 -8.75
C GLY A 280 -46.98 -37.62 -8.58
N ASN A 281 -45.66 -37.69 -8.74
CA ASN A 281 -44.77 -38.55 -7.96
C ASN A 281 -44.68 -38.01 -6.52
N ASP A 282 -44.29 -38.75 -5.47
CA ASP A 282 -43.93 -40.17 -5.26
C ASP A 282 -44.29 -40.51 -3.79
N ASP A 283 -44.38 -41.79 -3.41
CA ASP A 283 -44.04 -42.19 -2.04
C ASP A 283 -43.52 -43.64 -1.95
N MET A 284 -42.83 -43.98 -0.86
CA MET A 284 -41.64 -44.87 -0.91
C MET A 284 -41.60 -45.99 0.14
N SER A 285 -41.03 -47.16 -0.24
CA SER A 285 -40.57 -48.27 0.64
C SER A 285 -41.69 -49.09 1.35
N SER A 286 -41.51 -50.31 1.88
CA SER A 286 -40.51 -51.40 1.70
C SER A 286 -41.03 -52.69 2.40
N CYS A 287 -40.16 -53.71 2.58
CA CYS A 287 -40.30 -54.96 3.37
C CYS A 287 -40.56 -56.28 2.58
N PRO A 288 -40.13 -57.47 3.09
CA PRO A 288 -39.51 -58.48 2.23
C PRO A 288 -40.04 -59.93 2.38
N ASN A 289 -39.31 -60.86 1.75
CA ASN A 289 -39.47 -62.33 1.75
C ASN A 289 -39.93 -62.96 3.09
N SER A 290 -40.87 -63.90 2.99
CA SER A 290 -40.74 -65.20 3.68
C SER A 290 -41.46 -66.29 2.88
N SER A 291 -40.81 -67.45 2.75
CA SER A 291 -41.39 -68.65 2.17
C SER A 291 -41.37 -69.74 3.22
N GLU A 292 -42.53 -70.23 3.70
CA GLU A 292 -42.58 -71.60 4.23
C GLU A 292 -43.99 -72.23 4.38
N SER A 293 -44.08 -73.45 3.85
CA SER A 293 -44.74 -74.61 4.47
C SER A 293 -46.28 -74.79 4.47
N ARG A 294 -46.67 -75.99 4.00
CA ARG A 294 -47.74 -76.91 4.48
C ARG A 294 -49.20 -76.46 4.34
N GLU A 295 -50.08 -77.15 3.62
CA GLU A 295 -50.46 -78.59 3.69
C GLU A 295 -50.97 -79.05 5.07
N ALA A 296 -52.30 -78.96 5.28
CA ALA A 296 -53.09 -79.81 6.17
C ALA A 296 -54.60 -79.53 5.95
N VAL A 297 -55.53 -80.49 6.01
CA VAL A 297 -55.43 -81.95 5.79
C VAL A 297 -56.83 -82.53 5.50
N SER A 298 -56.93 -83.44 4.51
CA SER A 298 -57.93 -84.54 4.47
C SER A 298 -59.45 -84.18 4.49
N GLN A 299 -60.42 -85.11 4.32
CA GLN A 299 -60.32 -86.56 4.17
C GLN A 299 -61.43 -87.14 3.24
N ASN A 300 -61.01 -87.88 2.21
CA ASN A 300 -61.65 -89.11 1.67
C ASN A 300 -63.14 -89.12 1.22
N SER A 301 -63.57 -90.10 0.40
CA SER A 301 -62.83 -91.17 -0.29
C SER A 301 -63.53 -91.58 -1.59
N SER A 302 -62.75 -91.81 -2.65
CA SER A 302 -63.15 -92.70 -3.74
C SER A 302 -63.03 -94.16 -3.31
N ARG A 303 -63.96 -95.05 -3.73
CA ARG A 303 -63.67 -96.23 -4.58
C ARG A 303 -64.81 -97.28 -4.63
N ARG A 304 -64.73 -98.08 -5.70
CA ARG A 304 -65.29 -99.43 -5.94
C ARG A 304 -66.79 -99.59 -6.26
N SER A 305 -66.98 -99.89 -7.56
CA SER A 305 -67.77 -100.98 -8.15
C SER A 305 -68.16 -102.19 -7.28
N LEU A 306 -69.13 -102.94 -7.82
CA LEU A 306 -69.85 -104.14 -7.33
C LEU A 306 -71.13 -103.77 -6.56
N GLN A 307 -72.25 -104.51 -6.58
CA GLN A 307 -72.92 -105.47 -7.49
C GLN A 307 -73.87 -106.28 -6.60
N THR A 308 -75.14 -105.89 -6.56
CA THR A 308 -76.31 -106.61 -5.98
C THR A 308 -77.52 -105.75 -6.37
N ASP A 309 -78.55 -106.17 -7.10
CA ASP A 309 -79.07 -107.48 -7.51
C ASP A 309 -79.91 -108.24 -6.45
N GLN A 310 -81.10 -108.69 -6.87
CA GLN A 310 -82.18 -109.39 -6.12
C GLN A 310 -82.83 -108.63 -4.94
N GLN A 311 -84.10 -108.85 -4.54
CA GLN A 311 -85.24 -109.60 -5.12
C GLN A 311 -86.34 -108.60 -5.59
N SER A 312 -87.25 -108.86 -6.55
CA SER A 312 -87.89 -110.07 -7.09
C SER A 312 -88.96 -110.73 -6.20
N TRP A 313 -90.14 -110.12 -6.10
CA TRP A 313 -91.37 -110.83 -5.73
C TRP A 313 -92.35 -110.80 -6.92
N LEU A 314 -92.62 -111.98 -7.47
CA LEU A 314 -93.76 -112.26 -8.33
C LEU A 314 -94.95 -112.69 -7.44
N PRO A 315 -96.01 -113.24 -8.05
CA PRO A 315 -97.29 -112.59 -8.27
C PRO A 315 -98.25 -112.80 -7.08
N ASP A 316 -99.48 -112.32 -7.21
CA ASP A 316 -100.58 -113.25 -6.92
C ASP A 316 -101.82 -113.01 -7.80
N GLN A 317 -102.60 -114.08 -7.97
CA GLN A 317 -103.95 -114.05 -8.52
C GLN A 317 -104.96 -114.24 -7.36
N ILE A 318 -106.20 -114.66 -7.68
CA ILE A 318 -107.34 -114.91 -6.77
C ILE A 318 -108.15 -113.62 -6.56
N SER A 319 -109.22 -113.32 -7.31
CA SER A 319 -110.36 -114.12 -7.80
C SER A 319 -111.40 -114.46 -6.72
N THR A 320 -112.67 -114.56 -7.14
CA THR A 320 -113.78 -115.33 -6.52
C THR A 320 -114.28 -114.92 -5.12
N LEU A 321 -115.57 -115.04 -4.75
CA LEU A 321 -116.85 -115.08 -5.51
C LEU A 321 -118.02 -114.87 -4.50
N ASP A 322 -119.26 -114.89 -5.00
CA ASP A 322 -120.51 -115.30 -4.31
C ASP A 322 -120.92 -114.72 -2.93
N ALA A 323 -122.00 -113.92 -2.94
CA ALA A 323 -123.31 -114.25 -2.35
C ALA A 323 -124.36 -113.26 -2.92
N GLN A 324 -125.55 -113.62 -3.41
CA GLN A 324 -126.70 -114.27 -2.75
C GLN A 324 -127.27 -113.41 -1.59
N THR A 325 -128.59 -113.14 -1.48
CA THR A 325 -129.75 -113.87 -2.06
C THR A 325 -131.01 -112.99 -2.28
N ASP A 326 -131.94 -113.51 -3.11
CA ASP A 326 -133.42 -113.41 -3.05
C ASP A 326 -134.28 -112.20 -3.53
N ASN A 327 -135.35 -112.58 -4.26
CA ASN A 327 -136.71 -111.98 -4.40
C ASN A 327 -137.00 -110.75 -5.32
N ASN A 328 -137.28 -111.05 -6.60
CA ASN A 328 -138.47 -110.72 -7.44
C ASN A 328 -139.48 -109.59 -7.04
N PRO A 329 -140.24 -108.98 -8.01
CA PRO A 329 -140.12 -108.98 -9.50
C PRO A 329 -140.40 -107.63 -10.23
N SER A 330 -140.28 -107.63 -11.58
CA SER A 330 -140.65 -106.57 -12.57
C SER A 330 -139.75 -105.30 -12.63
N GLU A 331 -139.55 -104.58 -13.75
CA GLU A 331 -140.22 -104.59 -15.07
C GLU A 331 -139.30 -104.09 -16.24
N CYS A 332 -139.58 -104.49 -17.49
CA CYS A 332 -139.20 -103.89 -18.80
C CYS A 332 -137.79 -103.29 -19.11
N GLN A 333 -136.80 -104.16 -19.33
CA GLN A 333 -135.96 -104.25 -20.55
C GLN A 333 -135.65 -102.99 -21.43
N VAL A 334 -134.74 -102.08 -21.01
CA VAL A 334 -134.05 -101.11 -21.94
C VAL A 334 -132.60 -100.77 -21.50
N ASN A 335 -131.64 -101.71 -21.43
CA ASN A 335 -130.22 -101.32 -21.23
C ASN A 335 -129.15 -102.35 -21.67
N ILE A 336 -128.73 -102.32 -22.96
CA ILE A 336 -127.53 -103.04 -23.46
C ILE A 336 -126.72 -102.18 -24.45
N ASN A 337 -127.40 -101.45 -25.36
CA ASN A 337 -126.73 -100.71 -26.45
C ASN A 337 -125.84 -99.54 -25.98
N PHE A 338 -126.03 -99.03 -24.76
CA PHE A 338 -125.27 -97.88 -24.24
C PHE A 338 -123.81 -98.23 -23.91
N GLU A 339 -123.58 -99.36 -23.23
CA GLU A 339 -122.24 -99.78 -22.79
C GLU A 339 -121.29 -100.10 -23.97
N ILE A 340 -121.84 -100.63 -25.07
CA ILE A 340 -121.09 -100.90 -26.30
C ILE A 340 -120.53 -99.60 -26.91
N GLU A 341 -121.34 -98.54 -26.93
CA GLU A 341 -120.94 -97.27 -27.56
C GLU A 341 -119.97 -96.46 -26.68
N LYS A 342 -120.04 -96.62 -25.36
CA LYS A 342 -119.06 -96.11 -24.39
C LYS A 342 -117.68 -96.74 -24.56
N LEU A 343 -117.58 -98.07 -24.66
CA LEU A 343 -116.29 -98.75 -24.91
C LEU A 343 -115.71 -98.37 -26.28
N ARG A 344 -116.56 -98.08 -27.27
CA ARG A 344 -116.15 -97.56 -28.60
C ARG A 344 -115.62 -96.13 -28.55
N THR A 345 -116.06 -95.27 -27.63
CA THR A 345 -115.51 -93.92 -27.47
C THR A 345 -114.23 -93.92 -26.65
N GLU A 346 -114.11 -94.74 -25.60
CA GLU A 346 -112.86 -94.90 -24.84
C GLU A 346 -111.71 -95.45 -25.73
N LEU A 347 -111.95 -96.50 -26.51
CA LEU A 347 -110.95 -97.04 -27.46
C LEU A 347 -110.57 -96.06 -28.58
N ARG A 348 -111.46 -95.14 -28.95
CA ARG A 348 -111.17 -94.07 -29.91
C ARG A 348 -110.24 -93.03 -29.26
N HIS A 349 -110.59 -92.58 -28.06
CA HIS A 349 -109.81 -91.57 -27.34
C HIS A 349 -108.38 -92.06 -27.01
N ILE A 350 -108.21 -93.32 -26.60
CA ILE A 350 -106.88 -93.90 -26.37
C ILE A 350 -106.03 -93.92 -27.66
N ARG A 351 -106.64 -94.21 -28.82
CA ARG A 351 -105.93 -94.16 -30.12
C ARG A 351 -105.56 -92.74 -30.53
N GLU A 352 -106.45 -91.78 -30.29
CA GLU A 352 -106.20 -90.35 -30.53
C GLU A 352 -105.07 -89.82 -29.64
N MET A 353 -105.08 -90.14 -28.35
CA MET A 353 -104.01 -89.81 -27.40
C MET A 353 -102.67 -90.46 -27.76
N HIS A 354 -102.66 -91.72 -28.20
CA HIS A 354 -101.44 -92.39 -28.65
C HIS A 354 -100.88 -91.78 -29.94
N ALA A 355 -101.75 -91.41 -30.89
CA ALA A 355 -101.35 -90.70 -32.11
C ALA A 355 -100.79 -89.30 -31.80
N ALA A 356 -101.42 -88.56 -30.87
CA ALA A 356 -100.93 -87.28 -30.38
C ALA A 356 -99.53 -87.42 -29.76
N ALA A 357 -99.36 -88.32 -28.79
CA ALA A 357 -98.07 -88.56 -28.12
C ALA A 357 -96.96 -89.01 -29.10
N GLN A 358 -97.29 -89.83 -30.11
CA GLN A 358 -96.34 -90.17 -31.18
C GLN A 358 -95.98 -88.94 -32.04
N SER A 359 -96.94 -88.07 -32.37
CA SER A 359 -96.67 -86.85 -33.12
C SER A 359 -95.81 -85.85 -32.34
N GLU A 360 -96.06 -85.68 -31.03
CA GLU A 360 -95.25 -84.85 -30.14
C GLU A 360 -93.83 -85.42 -29.97
N THR A 361 -93.68 -86.74 -29.90
CA THR A 361 -92.36 -87.40 -29.86
C THR A 361 -91.56 -87.15 -31.15
N ILE A 362 -92.23 -87.16 -32.31
CA ILE A 362 -91.61 -86.86 -33.60
C ILE A 362 -91.22 -85.38 -33.71
N ASP A 363 -92.10 -84.46 -33.33
CA ASP A 363 -91.83 -83.02 -33.31
C ASP A 363 -90.72 -82.64 -32.31
N ALA A 364 -90.72 -83.23 -31.10
CA ALA A 364 -89.63 -83.08 -30.13
C ALA A 364 -88.30 -83.60 -30.68
N SER A 365 -88.29 -84.72 -31.41
CA SER A 365 -87.10 -85.25 -32.09
C SER A 365 -86.62 -84.32 -33.22
N GLN A 366 -87.53 -83.73 -34.01
CA GLN A 366 -87.17 -82.75 -35.04
C GLN A 366 -86.63 -81.44 -34.44
N LYS A 367 -87.22 -80.97 -33.33
CA LYS A 367 -86.72 -79.82 -32.55
C LYS A 367 -85.34 -80.10 -31.94
N LEU A 368 -85.11 -81.30 -31.40
CA LEU A 368 -83.80 -81.70 -30.88
C LEU A 368 -82.73 -81.76 -31.99
N ASN A 369 -83.08 -82.28 -33.17
CA ASN A 369 -82.16 -82.35 -34.32
C ASN A 369 -81.86 -80.97 -34.95
N THR A 370 -82.81 -80.04 -34.93
CA THR A 370 -82.54 -78.65 -35.37
C THR A 370 -81.72 -77.87 -34.34
N LEU A 371 -81.91 -78.11 -33.04
CA LEU A 371 -81.07 -77.56 -31.97
C LEU A 371 -79.64 -78.13 -32.00
N SER A 372 -79.47 -79.44 -32.20
CA SER A 372 -78.14 -80.05 -32.27
C SER A 372 -77.34 -79.55 -33.48
N LYS A 373 -78.00 -79.35 -34.63
CA LYS A 373 -77.40 -78.69 -35.81
C LYS A 373 -76.97 -77.26 -35.50
N ARG A 374 -77.83 -76.42 -34.90
CA ARG A 374 -77.46 -75.04 -34.51
C ARG A 374 -76.26 -75.02 -33.55
N ARG A 375 -76.26 -75.88 -32.53
CA ARG A 375 -75.14 -75.99 -31.58
C ARG A 375 -73.82 -76.35 -32.26
N LEU A 376 -73.85 -77.16 -33.32
CA LEU A 376 -72.65 -77.49 -34.11
C LEU A 376 -72.17 -76.29 -34.94
N GLU A 377 -73.10 -75.57 -35.60
CA GLU A 377 -72.78 -74.34 -36.36
C GLU A 377 -72.24 -73.23 -35.46
N GLU A 378 -72.78 -73.07 -34.24
CA GLU A 378 -72.29 -72.14 -33.22
C GLU A 378 -70.92 -72.55 -32.68
N ALA A 379 -70.68 -73.83 -32.40
CA ALA A 379 -69.37 -74.33 -31.99
C ALA A 379 -68.29 -74.13 -33.06
N MET A 380 -68.64 -74.28 -34.35
CA MET A 380 -67.74 -73.96 -35.46
C MET A 380 -67.40 -72.47 -35.50
N LYS A 381 -68.40 -71.59 -35.40
CA LYS A 381 -68.18 -70.13 -35.35
C LYS A 381 -67.33 -69.70 -34.15
N LEU A 382 -67.59 -70.28 -32.97
CA LEU A 382 -66.80 -69.98 -31.77
C LEU A 382 -65.33 -70.40 -31.94
N LYS A 383 -65.07 -71.53 -32.61
CA LYS A 383 -63.71 -71.99 -32.93
C LYS A 383 -63.01 -71.06 -33.94
N GLU A 384 -63.74 -70.54 -34.92
CA GLU A 384 -63.22 -69.54 -35.88
C GLU A 384 -62.87 -68.22 -35.18
N VAL A 385 -63.73 -67.73 -34.29
CA VAL A 385 -63.48 -66.52 -33.48
C VAL A 385 -62.28 -66.72 -32.56
N CYS A 386 -62.19 -67.86 -31.86
CA CYS A 386 -61.07 -68.17 -30.97
C CYS A 386 -59.72 -68.24 -31.71
N LEU A 387 -59.71 -68.72 -32.97
CA LEU A 387 -58.50 -68.73 -33.80
C LEU A 387 -58.08 -67.31 -34.20
N LYS A 388 -59.03 -66.48 -34.64
CA LYS A 388 -58.80 -65.05 -34.96
C LYS A 388 -58.38 -64.23 -33.73
N GLU A 389 -58.83 -64.61 -32.54
CA GLU A 389 -58.42 -63.99 -31.28
C GLU A 389 -56.94 -64.26 -30.95
N GLU A 390 -56.47 -65.50 -31.13
CA GLU A 390 -55.04 -65.83 -30.94
C GLU A 390 -54.15 -65.21 -32.04
N GLU A 391 -54.59 -65.17 -33.29
CA GLU A 391 -53.90 -64.44 -34.37
C GLU A 391 -53.76 -62.94 -34.03
N ALA A 392 -54.81 -62.31 -33.52
CA ALA A 392 -54.78 -60.91 -33.09
C ALA A 392 -53.89 -60.67 -31.86
N LYS A 393 -53.90 -61.58 -30.87
CA LYS A 393 -52.99 -61.52 -29.70
C LYS A 393 -51.54 -61.63 -30.11
N GLU A 394 -51.20 -62.50 -31.05
CA GLU A 394 -49.83 -62.69 -31.49
C GLU A 394 -49.34 -61.52 -32.36
N LEU A 395 -50.19 -60.97 -33.24
CA LEU A 395 -49.88 -59.72 -33.94
C LEU A 395 -49.65 -58.57 -32.94
N ALA A 396 -50.47 -58.46 -31.88
CA ALA A 396 -50.29 -57.46 -30.83
C ALA A 396 -48.99 -57.66 -30.02
N ARG A 397 -48.54 -58.90 -29.78
CA ARG A 397 -47.21 -59.17 -29.20
C ARG A 397 -46.10 -58.68 -30.11
N GLN A 398 -46.18 -58.94 -31.41
CA GLN A 398 -45.15 -58.57 -32.37
C GLN A 398 -45.04 -57.06 -32.54
N GLU A 399 -46.16 -56.33 -32.63
CA GLU A 399 -46.15 -54.87 -32.66
C GLU A 399 -45.66 -54.26 -31.34
N LYS A 400 -46.03 -54.84 -30.19
CA LYS A 400 -45.47 -54.42 -28.88
C LYS A 400 -43.95 -54.60 -28.85
N ALA A 401 -43.43 -55.74 -29.30
CA ALA A 401 -41.99 -56.01 -29.32
C ALA A 401 -41.22 -55.06 -30.26
N LYS A 402 -41.80 -54.70 -31.43
CA LYS A 402 -41.25 -53.67 -32.33
C LYS A 402 -41.23 -52.29 -31.66
N CYS A 403 -42.31 -51.91 -30.98
CA CYS A 403 -42.40 -50.64 -30.26
C CYS A 403 -41.35 -50.57 -29.13
N GLU A 404 -41.21 -51.62 -28.32
CA GLU A 404 -40.20 -51.71 -27.26
C GLU A 404 -38.76 -51.71 -27.80
N ALA A 405 -38.51 -52.22 -29.02
CA ALA A 405 -37.22 -52.08 -29.69
C ALA A 405 -36.96 -50.62 -30.12
N ALA A 406 -37.93 -49.99 -30.79
CA ALA A 406 -37.82 -48.60 -31.23
C ALA A 406 -37.64 -47.61 -30.07
N ILE A 407 -38.32 -47.83 -28.93
CA ILE A 407 -38.13 -47.02 -27.71
C ILE A 407 -36.70 -47.16 -27.16
N ARG A 408 -36.15 -48.39 -27.10
CA ARG A 408 -34.76 -48.62 -26.66
C ARG A 408 -33.75 -47.96 -27.59
N GLU A 409 -33.96 -48.01 -28.90
CA GLU A 409 -33.11 -47.31 -29.87
C GLU A 409 -33.21 -45.79 -29.73
N ALA A 410 -34.41 -45.23 -29.60
CA ALA A 410 -34.62 -43.79 -29.40
C ALA A 410 -33.93 -43.28 -28.12
N VAL A 411 -33.96 -44.03 -27.02
CA VAL A 411 -33.21 -43.73 -25.80
C VAL A 411 -31.69 -43.80 -26.04
N HIS A 412 -31.20 -44.77 -26.81
CA HIS A 412 -29.78 -44.87 -27.18
C HIS A 412 -29.30 -43.79 -28.18
N VAL A 413 -30.20 -43.23 -29.00
CA VAL A 413 -29.92 -42.09 -29.87
C VAL A 413 -29.92 -40.80 -29.06
N LYS A 414 -30.95 -40.57 -28.22
CA LYS A 414 -31.02 -39.40 -27.34
C LYS A 414 -29.80 -39.35 -26.41
N GLY A 415 -29.47 -40.44 -25.72
CA GLY A 415 -28.29 -40.51 -24.85
C GLY A 415 -26.94 -40.38 -25.58
N ARG A 416 -26.89 -40.45 -26.92
CA ARG A 416 -25.71 -40.05 -27.70
C ARG A 416 -25.73 -38.55 -27.99
N ALA A 417 -26.85 -38.02 -28.46
CA ALA A 417 -27.04 -36.59 -28.71
C ALA A 417 -26.81 -35.73 -27.46
N ASP A 418 -27.32 -36.14 -26.30
CA ASP A 418 -27.16 -35.43 -25.01
C ASP A 418 -25.66 -35.32 -24.63
N ARG A 419 -24.88 -36.40 -24.80
CA ARG A 419 -23.42 -36.41 -24.55
C ARG A 419 -22.66 -35.55 -25.55
N GLU A 420 -23.05 -35.60 -26.83
CA GLU A 420 -22.45 -34.80 -27.90
C GLU A 420 -22.72 -33.30 -27.68
N ALA A 421 -23.90 -32.95 -27.16
CA ALA A 421 -24.24 -31.59 -26.75
C ALA A 421 -23.43 -31.11 -25.54
N SER A 422 -23.26 -31.95 -24.50
CA SER A 422 -22.39 -31.62 -23.36
C SER A 422 -20.94 -31.37 -23.79
N LEU A 423 -20.38 -32.23 -24.65
CA LEU A 423 -19.02 -32.07 -25.17
C LEU A 423 -18.87 -30.82 -26.06
N ARG A 424 -19.90 -30.45 -26.84
CA ARG A 424 -19.91 -29.16 -27.56
C ARG A 424 -19.91 -27.98 -26.61
N GLN A 425 -20.73 -28.02 -25.56
CA GLN A 425 -20.83 -26.92 -24.58
C GLN A 425 -19.52 -26.75 -23.79
N GLU A 426 -18.85 -27.84 -23.41
CA GLU A 426 -17.52 -27.79 -22.78
C GLU A 426 -16.46 -27.22 -23.73
N ALA A 427 -16.44 -27.67 -24.99
CA ALA A 427 -15.54 -27.15 -26.02
C ALA A 427 -15.79 -25.66 -26.32
N GLU A 428 -17.05 -25.22 -26.34
CA GLU A 428 -17.44 -23.82 -26.56
C GLU A 428 -17.05 -22.92 -25.37
N MET A 429 -17.25 -23.39 -24.12
CA MET A 429 -16.77 -22.67 -22.94
C MET A 429 -15.25 -22.56 -22.92
N LYS A 430 -14.54 -23.64 -23.27
CA LYS A 430 -13.07 -23.63 -23.40
C LYS A 430 -12.59 -22.68 -24.50
N ALA A 431 -13.19 -22.73 -25.69
CA ALA A 431 -12.88 -21.82 -26.78
C ALA A 431 -13.20 -20.35 -26.43
N SER A 432 -14.29 -20.09 -25.69
CA SER A 432 -14.61 -18.75 -25.19
C SER A 432 -13.59 -18.24 -24.17
N HIS A 433 -13.07 -19.12 -23.29
CA HIS A 433 -12.01 -18.78 -22.36
C HIS A 433 -10.68 -18.48 -23.10
N GLU A 434 -10.26 -19.35 -24.01
CA GLU A 434 -9.05 -19.18 -24.82
C GLU A 434 -9.13 -17.94 -25.72
N ALA A 435 -10.31 -17.64 -26.29
CA ALA A 435 -10.55 -16.40 -27.03
C ALA A 435 -10.43 -15.15 -26.16
N LYS A 436 -10.97 -15.16 -24.93
CA LYS A 436 -10.84 -14.05 -23.97
C LYS A 436 -9.40 -13.84 -23.49
N GLU A 437 -8.64 -14.91 -23.26
CA GLU A 437 -7.20 -14.79 -22.95
C GLU A 437 -6.40 -14.24 -24.14
N LYS A 438 -6.71 -14.68 -25.36
CA LYS A 438 -6.11 -14.13 -26.59
C LYS A 438 -6.50 -12.66 -26.79
N GLU A 439 -7.75 -12.28 -26.55
CA GLU A 439 -8.23 -10.90 -26.61
C GLU A 439 -7.53 -10.01 -25.56
N LYS A 440 -7.34 -10.48 -24.32
CA LYS A 440 -6.52 -9.77 -23.32
C LYS A 440 -5.09 -9.57 -23.85
N LEU A 441 -4.47 -10.61 -24.41
CA LEU A 441 -3.09 -10.56 -24.92
C LEU A 441 -2.96 -9.61 -26.13
N GLU A 442 -3.93 -9.58 -27.03
CA GLU A 442 -3.97 -8.64 -28.17
C GLU A 442 -4.24 -7.20 -27.72
N ASN A 443 -5.04 -6.99 -26.67
CA ASN A 443 -5.21 -5.67 -26.03
C ASN A 443 -3.92 -5.19 -25.33
N TYR A 444 -3.15 -6.08 -24.69
CA TYR A 444 -1.81 -5.73 -24.16
C TYR A 444 -0.82 -5.32 -25.27
N LEU A 445 -0.99 -5.80 -26.50
CA LEU A 445 -0.13 -5.50 -27.65
C LEU A 445 -0.57 -4.25 -28.45
N THR A 446 -1.84 -3.83 -28.35
CA THR A 446 -2.41 -2.77 -29.20
C THR A 446 -2.94 -1.54 -28.46
N GLY A 447 -3.14 -1.62 -27.15
CA GLY A 447 -3.47 -0.45 -26.32
C GLY A 447 -2.27 0.50 -26.13
N PRO A 448 -2.50 1.77 -25.74
CA PRO A 448 -1.40 2.65 -25.30
C PRO A 448 -0.72 2.00 -24.09
N LEU A 449 0.60 1.76 -24.19
CA LEU A 449 1.34 0.86 -23.29
C LEU A 449 0.96 1.07 -21.82
N GLN A 450 0.30 0.07 -21.25
CA GLN A 450 0.02 0.02 -19.82
C GLN A 450 1.30 -0.44 -19.10
N GLN A 451 2.19 0.53 -18.87
CA GLN A 451 3.59 0.37 -18.44
C GLN A 451 3.81 -0.28 -17.06
N TYR A 452 2.74 -0.68 -16.37
CA TYR A 452 2.72 -1.28 -15.03
C TYR A 452 1.71 -2.44 -14.99
N GLN A 453 1.96 -3.48 -14.20
CA GLN A 453 1.00 -4.58 -14.03
C GLN A 453 -0.23 -4.11 -13.25
N LYS A 454 -1.43 -4.46 -13.70
CA LYS A 454 -2.65 -4.30 -12.89
C LYS A 454 -2.82 -5.52 -12.00
N PHE A 455 -3.03 -5.29 -10.72
CA PHE A 455 -3.45 -6.30 -9.75
C PHE A 455 -4.90 -6.07 -9.37
N THR A 456 -5.66 -7.16 -9.28
CA THR A 456 -7.00 -7.17 -8.69
C THR A 456 -6.93 -6.95 -7.18
N TRP A 457 -8.07 -6.59 -6.58
CA TRP A 457 -8.14 -6.46 -5.12
C TRP A 457 -7.91 -7.79 -4.42
N ASP A 458 -8.50 -8.88 -4.92
CA ASP A 458 -8.42 -10.21 -4.31
C ASP A 458 -6.99 -10.79 -4.35
N GLU A 459 -6.21 -10.51 -5.41
CA GLU A 459 -4.78 -10.83 -5.45
C GLU A 459 -3.98 -10.10 -4.37
N ILE A 460 -4.27 -8.80 -4.12
CA ILE A 460 -3.60 -8.03 -3.07
C ILE A 460 -4.02 -8.53 -1.68
N VAL A 461 -5.31 -8.78 -1.45
CA VAL A 461 -5.83 -9.33 -0.19
C VAL A 461 -5.19 -10.69 0.09
N SER A 462 -5.13 -11.58 -0.89
CA SER A 462 -4.49 -12.90 -0.76
C SER A 462 -2.99 -12.78 -0.49
N ALA A 463 -2.25 -12.01 -1.29
CA ALA A 463 -0.80 -11.87 -1.18
C ALA A 463 -0.34 -11.15 0.11
N THR A 464 -1.21 -10.36 0.74
CA THR A 464 -0.98 -9.69 2.05
C THR A 464 -1.58 -10.45 3.25
N SER A 465 -2.10 -11.67 3.03
CA SER A 465 -2.81 -12.46 4.07
C SER A 465 -3.89 -11.65 4.79
N SER A 466 -4.78 -11.02 4.01
CA SER A 466 -5.82 -10.09 4.46
C SER A 466 -5.29 -8.88 5.25
N PHE A 467 -4.18 -8.31 4.78
CA PHE A 467 -3.46 -7.20 5.42
C PHE A 467 -3.05 -7.48 6.87
N SER A 468 -2.49 -8.67 7.15
CA SER A 468 -2.01 -9.01 8.49
C SER A 468 -0.99 -7.99 9.01
N GLU A 469 -1.14 -7.60 10.28
CA GLU A 469 -0.19 -6.72 10.97
C GLU A 469 1.21 -7.35 11.09
N ASP A 470 1.33 -8.69 11.09
CA ASP A 470 2.63 -9.38 11.07
C ASP A 470 3.42 -9.11 9.77
N LEU A 471 2.72 -8.78 8.69
CA LEU A 471 3.30 -8.44 7.39
C LEU A 471 3.47 -6.92 7.21
N ARG A 472 3.06 -6.09 8.17
CA ARG A 472 3.12 -4.63 8.07
C ARG A 472 4.56 -4.12 8.26
N ILE A 473 5.14 -3.63 7.17
CA ILE A 473 6.49 -3.04 7.15
C ILE A 473 6.50 -1.66 7.82
N GLY A 474 5.43 -0.87 7.64
CA GLY A 474 5.35 0.46 8.23
C GLY A 474 4.03 1.19 7.94
N MET A 475 3.87 2.36 8.56
CA MET A 475 2.75 3.28 8.32
C MET A 475 3.30 4.71 8.32
N GLY A 476 2.99 5.47 7.28
CA GLY A 476 3.40 6.87 7.11
C GLY A 476 2.23 7.77 6.73
N ALA A 477 2.49 9.06 6.55
CA ALA A 477 1.44 10.06 6.26
C ALA A 477 0.65 9.83 4.96
N TYR A 478 1.20 9.02 4.04
CA TYR A 478 0.61 8.71 2.74
C TYR A 478 -0.14 7.37 2.71
N GLY A 479 0.18 6.43 3.61
CA GLY A 479 -0.38 5.08 3.57
C GLY A 479 0.27 4.08 4.53
N THR A 480 -0.20 2.83 4.45
CA THR A 480 0.36 1.68 5.19
C THR A 480 1.04 0.74 4.19
N VAL A 481 2.22 0.22 4.52
CA VAL A 481 3.01 -0.65 3.64
C VAL A 481 3.07 -2.06 4.22
N TYR A 482 2.67 -3.05 3.42
CA TYR A 482 2.67 -4.46 3.77
C TYR A 482 3.63 -5.25 2.87
N LYS A 483 4.33 -6.22 3.46
CA LYS A 483 5.06 -7.26 2.74
C LYS A 483 4.06 -8.24 2.15
N CYS A 484 4.33 -8.70 0.94
CA CYS A 484 3.51 -9.68 0.25
C CYS A 484 4.36 -10.58 -0.64
N ILE A 485 3.75 -11.64 -1.16
CA ILE A 485 4.38 -12.56 -2.12
C ILE A 485 3.44 -12.76 -3.32
N PHE A 486 3.85 -12.31 -4.50
CA PHE A 486 3.16 -12.57 -5.76
C PHE A 486 3.97 -13.60 -6.56
N HIS A 487 3.38 -14.76 -6.87
CA HIS A 487 4.04 -15.85 -7.62
C HIS A 487 5.48 -16.16 -7.13
N HIS A 488 5.63 -16.39 -5.83
CA HIS A 488 6.91 -16.60 -5.12
C HIS A 488 7.90 -15.42 -5.09
N THR A 489 7.57 -14.28 -5.70
CA THR A 489 8.37 -13.04 -5.66
C THR A 489 7.95 -12.16 -4.48
N ALA A 490 8.89 -11.77 -3.62
CA ALA A 490 8.63 -10.86 -2.50
C ALA A 490 8.44 -9.41 -2.98
N ALA A 491 7.36 -8.77 -2.52
CA ALA A 491 6.99 -7.41 -2.91
C ALA A 491 6.48 -6.59 -1.72
N ALA A 492 6.26 -5.29 -1.94
CA ALA A 492 5.72 -4.35 -0.96
C ALA A 492 4.49 -3.64 -1.53
N VAL A 493 3.32 -3.80 -0.88
CA VAL A 493 2.07 -3.10 -1.22
C VAL A 493 1.94 -1.86 -0.34
N LYS A 494 1.96 -0.67 -0.95
CA LYS A 494 1.64 0.63 -0.35
C LYS A 494 0.14 0.89 -0.54
N VAL A 495 -0.65 0.68 0.51
CA VAL A 495 -2.09 1.01 0.57
C VAL A 495 -2.22 2.48 0.98
N LEU A 496 -2.65 3.36 0.08
CA LEU A 496 -2.77 4.78 0.40
C LEU A 496 -3.98 5.07 1.29
N HIS A 497 -3.84 6.00 2.25
CA HIS A 497 -4.93 6.35 3.16
C HIS A 497 -6.00 7.19 2.46
N SER A 498 -7.07 6.53 2.01
CA SER A 498 -8.24 7.16 1.38
C SER A 498 -9.06 7.97 2.39
N LYS A 499 -8.91 9.30 2.33
CA LYS A 499 -9.89 10.28 2.82
C LYS A 499 -9.91 11.49 1.88
N GLU A 500 -11.07 11.67 1.23
CA GLU A 500 -11.48 12.82 0.41
C GLU A 500 -10.65 13.16 -0.84
N ASN A 501 -11.27 13.96 -1.72
CA ASN A 501 -11.04 13.99 -3.17
C ASN A 501 -9.72 14.66 -3.62
N GLY A 502 -8.78 14.89 -2.71
CA GLY A 502 -7.47 15.49 -3.00
C GLY A 502 -6.38 14.47 -3.37
N ARG A 503 -6.39 13.29 -2.75
CA ARG A 503 -5.26 12.32 -2.83
C ARG A 503 -5.21 11.49 -4.10
N THR A 504 -6.31 11.40 -4.86
CA THR A 504 -6.34 10.77 -6.20
C THR A 504 -5.29 11.36 -7.13
N LYS A 505 -4.97 12.66 -6.98
CA LYS A 505 -3.90 13.32 -7.74
C LYS A 505 -2.50 12.82 -7.38
N GLN A 506 -2.22 12.54 -6.11
CA GLN A 506 -0.92 12.00 -5.69
C GLN A 506 -0.73 10.58 -6.21
N PHE A 507 -1.74 9.70 -6.07
CA PHE A 507 -1.71 8.36 -6.66
C PHE A 507 -1.50 8.41 -8.17
N GLN A 508 -2.30 9.21 -8.89
CA GLN A 508 -2.23 9.29 -10.35
C GLN A 508 -0.88 9.88 -10.83
N GLN A 509 -0.30 10.83 -10.10
CA GLN A 509 0.98 11.45 -10.43
C GLN A 509 2.18 10.54 -10.07
N GLU A 510 2.11 9.79 -8.95
CA GLU A 510 3.09 8.75 -8.62
C GLU A 510 3.08 7.67 -9.71
N LEU A 511 1.89 7.20 -10.11
CA LEU A 511 1.69 6.19 -11.15
C LEU A 511 2.15 6.69 -12.54
N GLU A 512 1.79 7.91 -12.94
CA GLU A 512 2.19 8.49 -14.22
C GLU A 512 3.71 8.72 -14.33
N ILE A 513 4.37 9.11 -13.24
CA ILE A 513 5.82 9.30 -13.23
C ILE A 513 6.52 7.94 -13.24
N LEU A 514 6.15 7.02 -12.34
CA LEU A 514 6.79 5.70 -12.21
C LEU A 514 6.60 4.80 -13.43
N SER A 515 5.49 4.93 -14.18
CA SER A 515 5.32 4.13 -15.40
C SER A 515 6.32 4.52 -16.49
N LYS A 516 6.70 5.80 -16.55
CA LYS A 516 7.56 6.38 -17.59
C LYS A 516 9.06 6.29 -17.29
N ILE A 517 9.45 6.04 -16.03
CA ILE A 517 10.87 6.05 -15.61
C ILE A 517 11.34 4.70 -15.08
N ARG A 518 12.56 4.31 -15.45
CA ARG A 518 13.26 3.13 -14.89
C ARG A 518 14.75 3.45 -14.74
N HIS A 519 15.31 3.20 -13.58
CA HIS A 519 16.72 3.44 -13.25
C HIS A 519 17.15 2.48 -12.12
N PRO A 520 18.38 1.92 -12.11
CA PRO A 520 18.79 0.94 -11.08
C PRO A 520 18.68 1.42 -9.63
N HIS A 521 18.76 2.74 -9.42
CA HIS A 521 18.73 3.40 -8.11
C HIS A 521 17.42 4.18 -7.85
N LEU A 522 16.34 3.84 -8.56
CA LEU A 522 14.97 4.24 -8.24
C LEU A 522 14.15 3.00 -7.90
N LEU A 523 13.21 3.11 -6.96
CA LEU A 523 12.39 2.00 -6.50
C LEU A 523 11.43 1.56 -7.60
N LEU A 524 11.51 0.31 -8.03
CA LEU A 524 10.73 -0.21 -9.15
C LEU A 524 9.26 -0.42 -8.74
N LEU A 525 8.36 0.26 -9.45
CA LEU A 525 6.95 -0.08 -9.47
C LEU A 525 6.76 -1.35 -10.30
N LEU A 526 6.28 -2.42 -9.66
CA LEU A 526 5.86 -3.65 -10.32
C LEU A 526 4.45 -3.50 -10.91
N GLY A 527 3.55 -2.89 -10.14
CA GLY A 527 2.16 -2.72 -10.55
C GLY A 527 1.31 -1.87 -9.60
N ALA A 528 0.00 -1.87 -9.82
CA ALA A 528 -0.97 -1.12 -9.03
C ALA A 528 -2.36 -1.76 -9.04
N CYS A 529 -3.17 -1.45 -8.02
CA CYS A 529 -4.63 -1.59 -8.05
C CYS A 529 -5.26 -0.19 -7.91
N PRO A 530 -5.58 0.49 -9.02
CA PRO A 530 -6.07 1.88 -9.00
C PRO A 530 -7.38 2.08 -8.25
N GLU A 531 -8.29 1.11 -8.34
CA GLU A 531 -9.62 1.14 -7.69
C GLU A 531 -9.52 1.30 -6.17
N HIS A 532 -8.49 0.71 -5.57
CA HIS A 532 -8.25 0.68 -4.13
C HIS A 532 -7.03 1.53 -3.72
N GLY A 533 -6.50 2.36 -4.63
CA GLY A 533 -5.37 3.27 -4.36
C GLY A 533 -4.09 2.57 -3.89
N CYS A 534 -3.83 1.35 -4.38
CA CYS A 534 -2.68 0.54 -3.97
C CYS A 534 -1.57 0.54 -5.02
N LEU A 535 -0.33 0.70 -4.58
CA LEU A 535 0.88 0.63 -5.42
C LEU A 535 1.76 -0.54 -4.97
N VAL A 536 2.29 -1.31 -5.92
CA VAL A 536 3.07 -2.54 -5.68
C VAL A 536 4.50 -2.33 -6.16
N TYR A 537 5.45 -2.44 -5.23
CA TYR A 537 6.87 -2.25 -5.47
C TYR A 537 7.66 -3.53 -5.20
N GLU A 538 8.91 -3.56 -5.66
CA GLU A 538 9.90 -4.51 -5.16
C GLU A 538 10.09 -4.39 -3.63
N TYR A 539 10.36 -5.51 -2.96
CA TYR A 539 10.65 -5.54 -1.52
C TYR A 539 12.14 -5.29 -1.26
N MET A 540 12.44 -4.42 -0.29
CA MET A 540 13.80 -3.97 0.05
C MET A 540 14.15 -4.46 1.46
N GLU A 541 15.02 -5.46 1.57
CA GLU A 541 15.14 -6.28 2.78
C GLU A 541 15.81 -5.58 3.97
N ASN A 542 16.70 -4.60 3.72
CA ASN A 542 17.31 -3.78 4.77
C ASN A 542 16.41 -2.59 5.19
N GLY A 543 15.23 -2.40 4.59
CA GLY A 543 14.33 -1.30 4.93
C GLY A 543 14.86 0.07 4.49
N SER A 544 14.63 1.12 5.29
CA SER A 544 15.09 2.48 4.96
C SER A 544 16.49 2.78 5.47
N LEU A 545 17.19 3.70 4.79
CA LEU A 545 18.47 4.24 5.22
C LEU A 545 18.35 4.95 6.58
N GLU A 546 17.19 5.53 6.92
CA GLU A 546 16.93 6.10 8.25
C GLU A 546 16.94 5.03 9.34
N ASP A 547 16.17 3.95 9.17
CA ASP A 547 16.13 2.83 10.13
C ASP A 547 17.51 2.20 10.33
N ARG A 548 18.32 2.11 9.26
CA ARG A 548 19.64 1.49 9.28
C ARG A 548 20.74 2.40 9.82
N LEU A 549 20.69 3.72 9.59
CA LEU A 549 21.57 4.69 10.27
C LEU A 549 21.25 4.81 11.77
N LEU A 550 19.96 4.76 12.13
CA LEU A 550 19.51 4.72 13.53
C LEU A 550 19.69 3.34 14.20
N ARG A 551 20.20 2.34 13.46
CA ARG A 551 20.44 0.94 13.93
C ARG A 551 19.23 0.31 14.62
N LYS A 552 18.03 0.64 14.14
CA LYS A 552 16.75 0.10 14.60
C LYS A 552 16.79 -1.44 14.59
N ASN A 553 16.10 -2.05 15.55
CA ASN A 553 16.13 -3.50 15.80
C ASN A 553 17.56 -4.07 16.01
N ASN A 554 18.47 -3.28 16.59
CA ASN A 554 19.89 -3.61 16.83
C ASN A 554 20.66 -4.03 15.57
N THR A 555 20.27 -3.51 14.40
CA THR A 555 20.92 -3.86 13.13
C THR A 555 22.39 -3.40 13.09
N PRO A 556 23.28 -4.13 12.40
CA PRO A 556 24.70 -3.80 12.33
C PRO A 556 24.93 -2.46 11.61
N PRO A 557 25.97 -1.70 11.97
CA PRO A 557 26.26 -0.42 11.32
C PRO A 557 26.56 -0.61 9.84
N ILE A 558 26.16 0.35 9.00
CA ILE A 558 26.54 0.35 7.58
C ILE A 558 28.04 0.72 7.49
N PRO A 559 28.91 -0.09 6.86
CA PRO A 559 30.33 0.24 6.70
C PRO A 559 30.55 1.50 5.84
N TRP A 560 31.64 2.24 6.08
CA TRP A 560 31.89 3.52 5.39
C TRP A 560 31.90 3.39 3.85
N PHE A 561 32.41 2.28 3.31
CA PHE A 561 32.47 2.05 1.86
C PHE A 561 31.09 1.81 1.24
N GLU A 562 30.15 1.20 1.98
CA GLU A 562 28.76 1.12 1.54
C GLU A 562 28.10 2.51 1.58
N ARG A 563 28.40 3.35 2.58
CA ARG A 563 27.88 4.73 2.62
C ARG A 563 28.39 5.60 1.46
N TYR A 564 29.65 5.42 1.06
CA TYR A 564 30.21 6.03 -0.15
C TYR A 564 29.49 5.54 -1.42
N ARG A 565 29.19 4.24 -1.53
CA ARG A 565 28.41 3.71 -2.66
C ARG A 565 27.01 4.31 -2.68
N ILE A 566 26.28 4.27 -1.57
CA ILE A 566 24.93 4.83 -1.41
C ILE A 566 24.89 6.31 -1.80
N ALA A 567 25.88 7.11 -1.41
CA ALA A 567 25.98 8.51 -1.84
C ALA A 567 26.09 8.65 -3.37
N TRP A 568 26.93 7.86 -4.04
CA TRP A 568 27.03 7.85 -5.50
C TRP A 568 25.74 7.38 -6.18
N GLU A 569 25.09 6.33 -5.66
CA GLU A 569 23.87 5.75 -6.21
C GLU A 569 22.69 6.74 -6.18
N VAL A 570 22.49 7.41 -5.05
CA VAL A 570 21.49 8.48 -4.89
C VAL A 570 21.83 9.67 -5.81
N GLY A 571 23.10 10.07 -5.89
CA GLY A 571 23.55 11.11 -6.82
C GLY A 571 23.27 10.77 -8.29
N SER A 572 23.50 9.51 -8.69
CA SER A 572 23.23 8.98 -10.02
C SER A 572 21.72 9.00 -10.35
N ALA A 573 20.87 8.56 -9.42
CA ALA A 573 19.42 8.63 -9.57
C ALA A 573 18.90 10.07 -9.73
N LEU A 574 19.42 11.02 -8.93
CA LEU A 574 19.07 12.42 -9.05
C LEU A 574 19.53 13.02 -10.38
N VAL A 575 20.70 12.65 -10.90
CA VAL A 575 21.15 13.07 -12.25
C VAL A 575 20.19 12.57 -13.32
N PHE A 576 19.69 11.33 -13.22
CA PHE A 576 18.70 10.79 -14.14
C PHE A 576 17.35 11.56 -14.06
N LEU A 577 16.81 11.79 -12.87
CA LEU A 577 15.56 12.56 -12.67
C LEU A 577 15.70 14.00 -13.20
N HIS A 578 16.79 14.68 -12.85
CA HIS A 578 17.02 16.09 -13.22
C HIS A 578 17.36 16.31 -14.71
N ASN A 579 17.73 15.25 -15.45
CA ASN A 579 17.97 15.30 -16.90
C ASN A 579 16.86 14.58 -17.72
N SER A 580 15.76 14.18 -17.07
CA SER A 580 14.60 13.59 -17.75
C SER A 580 13.99 14.56 -18.77
N LYS A 581 13.33 14.02 -19.80
CA LYS A 581 12.72 14.77 -20.91
C LYS A 581 11.28 14.28 -21.17
N PRO A 582 10.36 15.14 -21.63
CA PRO A 582 10.57 16.55 -22.04
C PRO A 582 10.86 17.51 -20.88
N GLU A 583 10.47 17.15 -19.66
CA GLU A 583 10.57 17.98 -18.46
C GLU A 583 11.43 17.30 -17.38
N PRO A 584 12.26 18.05 -16.62
CA PRO A 584 13.02 17.51 -15.51
C PRO A 584 12.10 17.18 -14.34
N ILE A 585 12.36 16.04 -13.67
CA ILE A 585 11.59 15.57 -12.51
C ILE A 585 12.33 16.00 -11.24
N ILE A 586 11.64 16.68 -10.33
CA ILE A 586 12.16 17.03 -8.99
C ILE A 586 11.48 16.12 -7.96
N HIS A 587 12.25 15.56 -7.01
CA HIS A 587 11.76 14.61 -6.00
C HIS A 587 10.96 15.26 -4.86
N ARG A 588 11.40 16.45 -4.41
CA ARG A 588 10.73 17.33 -3.42
C ARG A 588 10.74 16.85 -1.96
N ASP A 589 10.64 15.55 -1.68
CA ASP A 589 10.77 14.99 -0.32
C ASP A 589 11.84 13.90 -0.26
N LEU A 590 13.04 14.25 -0.73
CA LEU A 590 14.22 13.40 -0.61
C LEU A 590 14.73 13.41 0.84
N LYS A 591 14.85 12.24 1.46
CA LYS A 591 15.30 12.07 2.86
C LYS A 591 15.75 10.60 3.09
N PRO A 592 16.49 10.29 4.18
CA PRO A 592 16.92 8.91 4.46
C PRO A 592 15.78 7.89 4.56
N ALA A 593 14.60 8.27 5.08
CA ALA A 593 13.44 7.37 5.13
C ALA A 593 12.90 6.99 3.74
N ASN A 594 13.15 7.81 2.72
CA ASN A 594 12.72 7.60 1.33
C ASN A 594 13.84 6.99 0.45
N ILE A 595 14.96 6.57 1.05
CA ILE A 595 16.01 5.80 0.40
C ILE A 595 15.96 4.39 1.00
N LEU A 596 15.59 3.40 0.20
CA LEU A 596 15.49 2.00 0.63
C LEU A 596 16.72 1.21 0.22
N LEU A 597 17.03 0.15 0.98
CA LEU A 597 18.25 -0.67 0.85
C LEU A 597 17.89 -2.15 0.67
N ASP A 598 18.48 -2.80 -0.35
CA ASP A 598 18.35 -4.24 -0.56
C ASP A 598 19.26 -5.05 0.40
N HIS A 599 19.23 -6.38 0.30
CA HIS A 599 20.11 -7.28 1.08
C HIS A 599 21.62 -7.01 0.89
N ASN A 600 22.05 -6.40 -0.22
CA ASN A 600 23.45 -6.03 -0.52
C ASN A 600 23.77 -4.55 -0.20
N PHE A 601 22.87 -3.83 0.46
CA PHE A 601 22.92 -2.38 0.68
C PHE A 601 22.85 -1.52 -0.61
N MET A 602 22.37 -2.06 -1.74
CA MET A 602 22.12 -1.27 -2.94
C MET A 602 20.95 -0.32 -2.66
N SER A 603 21.15 0.97 -2.90
CA SER A 603 20.16 1.99 -2.59
C SER A 603 19.25 2.34 -3.76
N LYS A 604 17.98 2.59 -3.43
CA LYS A 604 16.93 3.00 -4.36
C LYS A 604 16.07 4.11 -3.73
N ILE A 605 15.87 5.21 -4.45
CA ILE A 605 15.00 6.31 -4.02
C ILE A 605 13.53 5.92 -4.32
N GLY A 606 12.66 6.03 -3.31
CA GLY A 606 11.22 5.77 -3.40
C GLY A 606 10.37 6.94 -2.88
N ASP A 607 9.06 6.71 -2.77
CA ASP A 607 8.05 7.72 -2.38
C ASP A 607 8.02 8.96 -3.28
N VAL A 608 8.14 8.73 -4.60
CA VAL A 608 8.14 9.79 -5.62
C VAL A 608 6.78 10.47 -5.80
N GLY A 609 5.73 10.11 -5.04
CA GLY A 609 4.37 10.65 -5.15
C GLY A 609 4.19 12.14 -4.81
N LEU A 610 5.24 12.82 -4.36
CA LEU A 610 5.31 14.28 -4.32
C LEU A 610 6.01 14.92 -5.53
N SER A 611 6.67 14.13 -6.38
CA SER A 611 7.55 14.60 -7.45
C SER A 611 6.82 15.41 -8.52
N MET A 612 7.51 16.34 -9.15
CA MET A 612 6.91 17.25 -10.13
C MET A 612 7.79 17.37 -11.39
N MET A 613 7.16 17.21 -12.55
CA MET A 613 7.72 17.60 -13.85
C MET A 613 7.61 19.13 -14.00
N ILE A 614 8.67 19.79 -14.49
CA ILE A 614 8.66 21.24 -14.77
C ILE A 614 8.51 21.54 -16.26
N THR A 615 7.33 22.07 -16.61
CA THR A 615 7.05 22.63 -17.93
C THR A 615 7.98 23.80 -18.19
N THR A 616 8.86 23.61 -19.18
CA THR A 616 9.93 24.53 -19.52
C THR A 616 9.49 25.38 -20.70
N ASP A 617 8.65 26.37 -20.43
CA ASP A 617 8.31 27.41 -21.40
C ASP A 617 9.61 28.07 -21.89
N SER A 618 9.78 28.12 -23.21
CA SER A 618 11.07 28.25 -23.90
C SER A 618 11.75 29.62 -23.80
N SER A 619 11.34 30.46 -22.84
CA SER A 619 11.83 31.82 -22.61
C SER A 619 12.46 32.06 -21.22
N SER A 620 12.43 31.09 -20.29
CA SER A 620 13.02 31.31 -18.95
C SER A 620 13.71 30.09 -18.32
N THR A 621 14.88 30.32 -17.74
CA THR A 621 15.72 29.27 -17.14
C THR A 621 15.33 28.96 -15.68
N SER A 622 14.43 27.98 -15.52
CA SER A 622 14.37 27.11 -14.33
C SER A 622 13.90 27.73 -13.00
N THR A 623 12.76 28.43 -13.01
CA THR A 623 11.97 28.72 -11.79
C THR A 623 10.47 28.58 -12.05
N VAL A 624 9.81 27.66 -11.35
CA VAL A 624 8.33 27.59 -11.30
C VAL A 624 7.86 28.19 -9.98
N TYR A 625 6.93 29.14 -10.07
CA TYR A 625 6.16 29.69 -8.95
C TYR A 625 4.77 29.05 -8.94
N LYS A 626 4.31 28.54 -7.80
CA LYS A 626 2.96 27.96 -7.61
C LYS A 626 2.45 28.29 -6.21
N ASP A 627 1.18 28.62 -6.09
CA ASP A 627 0.51 28.95 -4.82
C ASP A 627 0.29 27.76 -3.87
N THR A 628 0.89 26.61 -4.17
CA THR A 628 0.99 25.48 -3.23
C THR A 628 2.16 25.72 -2.27
N GLY A 629 1.86 25.84 -0.97
CA GLY A 629 2.86 26.03 0.08
C GLY A 629 3.97 24.96 0.10
N PRO A 630 5.08 25.20 0.83
CA PRO A 630 6.21 24.29 0.85
C PRO A 630 5.84 22.92 1.41
N VAL A 631 6.15 21.85 0.67
CA VAL A 631 5.92 20.45 1.06
C VAL A 631 7.26 19.72 1.11
N GLY A 632 7.47 18.95 2.18
CA GLY A 632 8.65 18.12 2.42
C GLY A 632 8.89 17.94 3.92
N THR A 633 9.94 17.21 4.27
CA THR A 633 10.31 16.93 5.66
C THR A 633 11.26 17.99 6.21
N LEU A 634 10.89 18.68 7.30
CA LEU A 634 11.44 19.99 7.74
C LEU A 634 12.96 20.19 7.58
N CYS A 635 13.79 19.25 8.04
CA CYS A 635 15.26 19.38 8.01
C CYS A 635 15.90 19.19 6.62
N TYR A 636 15.11 18.80 5.63
CA TYR A 636 15.54 18.55 4.24
C TYR A 636 14.88 19.52 3.25
N ILE A 637 13.93 20.35 3.69
CA ILE A 637 13.33 21.39 2.84
C ILE A 637 14.37 22.46 2.55
N ASP A 638 14.61 22.73 1.27
CA ASP A 638 15.41 23.85 0.79
C ASP A 638 14.92 25.19 1.40
N PRO A 639 15.74 25.92 2.20
CA PRO A 639 15.33 27.16 2.85
C PRO A 639 14.92 28.27 1.87
N GLU A 640 15.39 28.22 0.63
CA GLU A 640 14.96 29.16 -0.41
C GLU A 640 13.57 28.80 -0.95
N TYR A 641 13.28 27.52 -1.15
CA TYR A 641 11.94 27.01 -1.49
C TYR A 641 10.95 27.31 -0.35
N GLN A 642 11.31 27.01 0.90
CA GLN A 642 10.48 27.28 2.09
C GLN A 642 10.07 28.76 2.20
N ARG A 643 10.99 29.68 1.86
CA ARG A 643 10.78 31.13 1.95
C ARG A 643 10.09 31.75 0.74
N THR A 644 10.13 31.11 -0.44
CA THR A 644 9.69 31.75 -1.72
C THR A 644 8.63 30.99 -2.50
N GLY A 645 8.38 29.72 -2.18
CA GLY A 645 7.56 28.82 -3.01
C GLY A 645 8.24 28.38 -4.32
N LEU A 646 9.38 28.96 -4.69
CA LEU A 646 10.11 28.64 -5.92
C LEU A 646 10.85 27.32 -5.78
N ILE A 647 10.46 26.32 -6.59
CA ILE A 647 11.10 25.01 -6.59
C ILE A 647 12.01 24.83 -7.82
N SER A 648 13.04 24.00 -7.69
CA SER A 648 14.00 23.68 -8.75
C SER A 648 14.81 22.42 -8.42
N PRO A 649 15.57 21.84 -9.37
CA PRO A 649 16.50 20.74 -9.09
C PRO A 649 17.53 21.06 -7.98
N LYS A 650 17.83 22.35 -7.75
CA LYS A 650 18.68 22.81 -6.62
C LYS A 650 18.08 22.54 -5.24
N SER A 651 16.79 22.24 -5.15
CA SER A 651 16.10 21.94 -3.89
C SER A 651 16.34 20.49 -3.45
N ASP A 652 16.30 19.52 -4.38
CA ASP A 652 16.74 18.14 -4.09
C ASP A 652 18.25 18.08 -3.75
N ILE A 653 19.06 18.94 -4.38
CA ILE A 653 20.51 19.04 -4.09
C ILE A 653 20.76 19.49 -2.63
N TYR A 654 19.91 20.35 -2.06
CA TYR A 654 20.00 20.72 -0.64
C TYR A 654 19.73 19.51 0.26
N ALA A 655 18.62 18.80 0.02
CA ALA A 655 18.26 17.58 0.75
C ALA A 655 19.35 16.50 0.65
N PHE A 656 19.93 16.32 -0.54
CA PHE A 656 21.03 15.40 -0.79
C PHE A 656 22.31 15.80 -0.05
N GLY A 657 22.60 17.10 0.06
CA GLY A 657 23.68 17.61 0.92
C GLY A 657 23.51 17.18 2.38
N MET A 658 22.31 17.32 2.94
CA MET A 658 21.99 16.86 4.30
C MET A 658 22.17 15.33 4.45
N ILE A 659 21.74 14.54 3.46
CA ILE A 659 21.90 13.08 3.45
C ILE A 659 23.38 12.67 3.42
N ILE A 660 24.24 13.35 2.65
CA ILE A 660 25.70 13.11 2.67
C ILE A 660 26.26 13.33 4.08
N LEU A 661 25.88 14.43 4.75
CA LEU A 661 26.37 14.72 6.11
C LEU A 661 25.88 13.68 7.13
N GLN A 662 24.68 13.13 6.98
CA GLN A 662 24.18 12.06 7.84
C GLN A 662 24.83 10.70 7.56
N LEU A 663 25.14 10.37 6.31
CA LEU A 663 25.91 9.17 5.96
C LEU A 663 27.27 9.18 6.68
N LEU A 664 27.97 10.32 6.68
CA LEU A 664 29.28 10.46 7.33
C LEU A 664 29.23 10.39 8.87
N THR A 665 28.15 10.88 9.49
CA THR A 665 28.12 11.14 10.94
C THR A 665 27.14 10.29 11.74
N ALA A 666 26.18 9.63 11.08
CA ALA A 666 24.99 8.98 11.67
C ALA A 666 24.15 9.86 12.62
N LYS A 667 24.31 11.20 12.57
CA LYS A 667 23.64 12.13 13.49
C LYS A 667 22.28 12.62 12.96
N PRO A 668 21.39 13.10 13.84
CA PRO A 668 20.19 13.81 13.43
C PRO A 668 20.53 15.01 12.53
N ALA A 669 19.65 15.34 11.58
CA ALA A 669 19.86 16.44 10.64
C ALA A 669 19.84 17.85 11.28
N ILE A 670 19.30 17.99 12.50
CA ILE A 670 19.19 19.29 13.19
C ILE A 670 20.58 19.85 13.54
N ALA A 671 20.82 21.11 13.20
CA ALA A 671 22.11 21.81 13.32
C ALA A 671 23.33 21.13 12.65
N LEU A 672 23.13 20.06 11.87
CA LEU A 672 24.22 19.19 11.40
C LEU A 672 25.24 19.91 10.51
N THR A 673 24.80 20.84 9.65
CA THR A 673 25.68 21.66 8.82
C THR A 673 26.66 22.49 9.65
N HIS A 674 26.18 23.11 10.73
CA HIS A 674 27.03 23.88 11.65
C HIS A 674 28.01 22.98 12.41
N VAL A 675 27.56 21.78 12.84
CA VAL A 675 28.42 20.80 13.52
C VAL A 675 29.55 20.31 12.61
N VAL A 676 29.25 19.99 11.34
CA VAL A 676 30.26 19.56 10.37
C VAL A 676 31.19 20.70 9.96
N GLU A 677 30.66 21.90 9.69
CA GLU A 677 31.48 23.07 9.38
C GLU A 677 32.45 23.40 10.52
N THR A 678 31.98 23.45 11.76
CA THR A 678 32.84 23.72 12.93
C THR A 678 33.93 22.65 13.07
N ALA A 679 33.60 21.37 12.88
CA ALA A 679 34.58 20.30 12.94
C ALA A 679 35.60 20.32 11.77
N ILE A 680 35.32 21.00 10.66
CA ILE A 680 36.27 21.20 9.56
C ILE A 680 37.12 22.46 9.78
N ASP A 681 36.53 23.56 10.27
CA ASP A 681 37.24 24.78 10.70
C ASP A 681 38.25 24.47 11.83
N ASP A 682 37.90 23.59 12.77
CA ASP A 682 38.75 23.16 13.90
C ASP A 682 39.67 21.96 13.57
N ASP A 683 39.71 21.50 12.31
CA ASP A 683 40.41 20.29 11.81
C ASP A 683 40.19 19.00 12.65
N ASN A 684 38.97 18.85 13.15
CA ASN A 684 38.53 17.88 14.15
C ASN A 684 37.47 16.90 13.58
N LEU A 685 37.41 16.77 12.25
CA LEU A 685 36.38 16.01 11.50
C LEU A 685 36.26 14.57 12.00
N THR A 686 37.38 13.90 12.28
CA THR A 686 37.43 12.50 12.73
C THR A 686 36.65 12.24 14.02
N ARG A 687 36.47 13.25 14.91
CA ARG A 687 35.64 13.12 16.12
C ARG A 687 34.13 13.21 15.87
N ILE A 688 33.71 13.63 14.68
CA ILE A 688 32.27 13.72 14.35
C ILE A 688 31.78 12.66 13.37
N LEU A 689 32.69 11.95 12.69
CA LEU A 689 32.39 10.77 11.89
C LEU A 689 31.84 9.63 12.75
N ASP A 690 31.08 8.74 12.12
CA ASP A 690 30.57 7.55 12.79
C ASP A 690 31.67 6.48 12.93
N SER A 691 32.18 6.28 14.14
CA SER A 691 33.22 5.29 14.45
C SER A 691 32.76 3.84 14.22
N GLU A 692 31.45 3.56 14.30
CA GLU A 692 30.89 2.22 14.06
C GLU A 692 30.92 1.83 12.58
N ALA A 693 31.14 2.79 11.67
CA ALA A 693 31.31 2.54 10.23
C ALA A 693 32.70 2.00 9.85
N GLY A 694 33.64 1.93 10.82
CA GLY A 694 35.01 1.49 10.63
C GLY A 694 36.00 2.62 10.26
N ASN A 695 37.18 2.22 9.78
CA ASN A 695 38.29 3.15 9.50
C ASN A 695 38.04 3.96 8.22
N TRP A 696 37.54 5.19 8.37
CA TRP A 696 37.31 6.14 7.28
C TRP A 696 38.62 6.62 6.62
N PRO A 697 38.66 6.73 5.27
CA PRO A 697 39.75 7.43 4.56
C PRO A 697 39.56 8.94 4.74
N VAL A 698 40.38 9.57 5.59
CA VAL A 698 40.08 10.90 6.18
C VAL A 698 40.09 12.01 5.13
N GLU A 699 41.01 11.98 4.19
CA GLU A 699 41.20 12.95 3.12
C GLU A 699 40.00 12.98 2.17
N GLU A 700 39.59 11.82 1.64
CA GLU A 700 38.36 11.64 0.87
C GLU A 700 37.11 11.99 1.68
N THR A 701 37.10 11.66 2.97
CA THR A 701 35.94 11.97 3.84
C THR A 701 35.79 13.48 4.01
N LYS A 702 36.91 14.21 4.11
CA LYS A 702 36.93 15.68 4.20
C LYS A 702 36.45 16.32 2.89
N GLU A 703 36.85 15.79 1.74
CA GLU A 703 36.34 16.21 0.43
C GLU A 703 34.82 15.97 0.30
N LEU A 704 34.32 14.79 0.70
CA LEU A 704 32.89 14.47 0.67
C LEU A 704 32.07 15.30 1.68
N ALA A 705 32.63 15.62 2.85
CA ALA A 705 31.99 16.50 3.84
C ALA A 705 31.88 17.95 3.31
N ILE A 706 32.93 18.48 2.68
CA ILE A 706 32.93 19.79 2.02
C ILE A 706 31.90 19.81 0.87
N LEU A 707 31.77 18.71 0.12
CA LEU A 707 30.74 18.57 -0.91
C LEU A 707 29.33 18.59 -0.32
N GLY A 708 29.08 17.86 0.77
CA GLY A 708 27.81 17.85 1.49
C GLY A 708 27.41 19.25 1.98
N LEU A 709 28.34 19.97 2.61
CA LEU A 709 28.13 21.38 3.01
C LEU A 709 27.85 22.30 1.81
N SER A 710 28.59 22.14 0.71
CA SER A 710 28.40 22.93 -0.52
C SER A 710 27.02 22.68 -1.15
N CYS A 711 26.52 21.45 -1.10
CA CYS A 711 25.17 21.10 -1.53
C CYS A 711 24.10 21.68 -0.58
N ALA A 712 24.36 21.69 0.73
CA ALA A 712 23.48 22.22 1.78
C ALA A 712 23.55 23.76 1.96
N GLU A 713 24.14 24.52 1.02
CA GLU A 713 24.22 25.98 1.13
C GLU A 713 22.84 26.67 1.08
N LEU A 714 22.69 27.78 1.81
CA LEU A 714 21.39 28.43 2.03
C LEU A 714 20.82 29.13 0.80
N ARG A 715 21.64 29.35 -0.24
CA ARG A 715 21.29 30.08 -1.47
C ARG A 715 21.41 29.14 -2.66
N ARG A 716 20.33 28.94 -3.41
CA ARG A 716 20.23 27.97 -4.53
C ARG A 716 21.34 28.09 -5.58
N LYS A 717 21.88 29.31 -5.76
CA LYS A 717 22.89 29.64 -6.78
C LYS A 717 24.33 29.37 -6.34
N ASP A 718 24.58 29.26 -5.04
CA ASP A 718 25.92 28.98 -4.51
C ASP A 718 26.16 27.46 -4.42
N ARG A 719 25.09 26.65 -4.41
CA ARG A 719 25.14 25.18 -4.51
C ARG A 719 25.75 24.70 -5.84
N PRO A 720 26.54 23.62 -5.87
CA PRO A 720 27.19 23.09 -7.08
C PRO A 720 26.20 22.56 -8.14
N GLY A 721 26.69 22.34 -9.36
CA GLY A 721 25.98 21.59 -10.41
C GLY A 721 26.06 20.09 -10.15
N LEU A 722 24.92 19.38 -10.13
CA LEU A 722 24.87 17.97 -9.75
C LEU A 722 25.70 17.10 -10.71
N LYS A 723 25.48 17.28 -12.02
CA LYS A 723 26.22 16.56 -13.07
C LYS A 723 27.68 17.01 -13.18
N ASP A 724 27.93 18.31 -13.03
CA ASP A 724 29.20 18.95 -13.44
C ASP A 724 30.25 19.01 -12.31
N ARG A 725 29.83 18.84 -11.04
CA ARG A 725 30.71 18.86 -9.88
C ARG A 725 30.40 17.81 -8.82
N VAL A 726 29.14 17.50 -8.56
CA VAL A 726 28.78 16.56 -7.48
C VAL A 726 29.05 15.11 -7.90
N LEU A 727 28.54 14.68 -9.06
CA LEU A 727 28.69 13.31 -9.54
C LEU A 727 30.17 12.88 -9.73
N PRO A 728 31.08 13.68 -10.33
CA PRO A 728 32.49 13.25 -10.51
C PRO A 728 33.23 13.02 -9.18
N ILE A 729 32.93 13.80 -8.14
CA ILE A 729 33.52 13.57 -6.80
C ILE A 729 32.93 12.29 -6.20
N LEU A 730 31.63 12.04 -6.34
CA LEU A 730 31.01 10.79 -5.90
C LEU A 730 31.52 9.57 -6.66
N GLU A 731 31.89 9.70 -7.94
CA GLU A 731 32.52 8.64 -8.73
C GLU A 731 33.91 8.28 -8.18
N LYS A 732 34.72 9.28 -7.78
CA LYS A 732 35.96 9.05 -7.02
C LYS A 732 35.68 8.32 -5.70
N MET A 733 34.66 8.72 -4.94
CA MET A 733 34.29 8.03 -3.68
C MET A 733 33.87 6.57 -3.92
N LYS A 734 33.12 6.30 -5.00
CA LYS A 734 32.73 4.95 -5.43
C LYS A 734 33.94 4.09 -5.78
N GLU A 735 34.95 4.64 -6.46
CA GLU A 735 36.20 3.90 -6.72
C GLU A 735 36.93 3.50 -5.44
N VAL A 736 37.05 4.43 -4.49
CA VAL A 736 37.71 4.19 -3.18
C VAL A 736 36.95 3.14 -2.38
N ALA A 737 35.61 3.21 -2.37
CA ALA A 737 34.75 2.19 -1.78
C ALA A 737 34.90 0.81 -2.44
N ASN A 738 34.97 0.74 -3.76
CA ASN A 738 35.15 -0.51 -4.49
C ASN A 738 36.54 -1.13 -4.24
N LYS A 739 37.60 -0.31 -4.18
CA LYS A 739 38.96 -0.75 -3.79
C LYS A 739 38.93 -1.37 -2.38
N ALA A 740 38.26 -0.73 -1.41
CA ALA A 740 38.11 -1.25 -0.06
C ALA A 740 37.29 -2.55 0.00
N ARG A 741 36.13 -2.63 -0.67
CA ARG A 741 35.31 -3.86 -0.73
C ARG A 741 36.08 -5.02 -1.35
N ASN A 742 36.84 -4.78 -2.42
CA ASN A 742 37.65 -5.81 -3.09
C ASN A 742 38.78 -6.33 -2.17
N SER A 743 39.41 -5.46 -1.38
CA SER A 743 40.38 -5.91 -0.36
C SER A 743 39.73 -6.81 0.69
N ILE A 744 38.52 -6.49 1.15
CA ILE A 744 37.78 -7.30 2.12
C ILE A 744 37.36 -8.64 1.51
N SER A 745 36.85 -8.68 0.28
CA SER A 745 36.48 -9.92 -0.39
C SER A 745 37.70 -10.81 -0.68
N ASN A 746 38.87 -10.22 -0.95
CA ASN A 746 40.12 -10.97 -1.13
C ASN A 746 40.64 -11.57 0.19
N ILE A 747 40.33 -10.96 1.34
CA ILE A 747 40.61 -11.52 2.66
C ILE A 747 39.62 -12.66 3.00
N GLN A 748 38.33 -12.50 2.66
CA GLN A 748 37.31 -13.52 2.93
C GLN A 748 37.34 -14.71 1.94
N SER A 749 37.81 -14.53 0.70
CA SER A 749 37.98 -15.62 -0.28
C SER A 749 39.30 -16.41 -0.08
N ALA A 750 39.65 -16.64 1.19
CA ALA A 750 40.83 -17.41 1.59
C ALA A 750 40.83 -18.83 1.01
N HIS A 751 39.65 -19.43 0.83
CA HIS A 751 39.33 -20.69 0.12
C HIS A 751 37.81 -20.84 -0.06
N PRO A 752 37.32 -21.54 -1.10
CA PRO A 752 35.93 -22.03 -1.14
C PRO A 752 35.64 -23.01 0.01
N ASN A 753 34.51 -22.83 0.70
CA ASN A 753 34.16 -23.63 1.89
C ASN A 753 34.13 -25.15 1.65
N HIS A 754 33.83 -25.60 0.43
CA HIS A 754 33.80 -27.03 0.08
C HIS A 754 35.19 -27.67 -0.09
N PHE A 755 36.27 -26.91 0.01
CA PHE A 755 37.63 -27.43 0.09
C PHE A 755 38.08 -27.73 1.53
N ILE A 756 37.31 -27.30 2.54
CA ILE A 756 37.65 -27.48 3.95
C ILE A 756 37.16 -28.84 4.47
N CYS A 757 38.06 -29.57 5.12
CA CYS A 757 37.74 -30.81 5.82
C CYS A 757 36.82 -30.52 7.03
N PRO A 758 35.66 -31.19 7.17
CA PRO A 758 34.81 -30.99 8.33
C PRO A 758 35.43 -31.36 9.68
N ILE A 759 36.44 -32.24 9.71
CA ILE A 759 37.13 -32.67 10.94
C ILE A 759 38.28 -31.71 11.29
N SER A 760 39.28 -31.57 10.41
CA SER A 760 40.48 -30.78 10.70
C SER A 760 40.31 -29.27 10.55
N LYS A 761 39.25 -28.80 9.86
CA LYS A 761 38.96 -27.39 9.54
C LYS A 761 39.97 -26.69 8.60
N ASP A 762 40.95 -27.43 8.09
CA ASP A 762 41.89 -26.99 7.07
C ASP A 762 41.48 -27.44 5.65
N VAL A 763 42.14 -26.88 4.63
CA VAL A 763 42.00 -27.29 3.23
C VAL A 763 42.48 -28.73 3.05
N MET A 764 41.68 -29.57 2.40
CA MET A 764 42.03 -30.97 2.14
C MET A 764 43.21 -31.09 1.17
N ASP A 765 44.16 -31.97 1.50
CA ASP A 765 45.26 -32.38 0.62
C ASP A 765 44.95 -33.75 -0.02
N GLU A 766 44.27 -34.64 0.72
CA GLU A 766 43.76 -35.93 0.24
C GLU A 766 42.25 -36.06 0.55
N PRO A 767 41.37 -35.40 -0.23
CA PRO A 767 39.93 -35.49 -0.01
C PRO A 767 39.39 -36.90 -0.35
N CYS A 768 38.63 -37.50 0.57
CA CYS A 768 37.98 -38.79 0.39
C CYS A 768 36.56 -38.80 0.97
N VAL A 769 35.66 -39.55 0.33
CA VAL A 769 34.25 -39.69 0.71
C VAL A 769 34.10 -40.88 1.65
N ALA A 770 33.42 -40.68 2.79
CA ALA A 770 33.08 -41.76 3.72
C ALA A 770 31.66 -42.31 3.45
N ALA A 771 31.28 -43.37 4.17
CA ALA A 771 29.99 -44.05 4.00
C ALA A 771 28.74 -43.20 4.38
N ASP A 772 28.93 -41.99 4.91
CA ASP A 772 27.87 -40.99 5.14
C ASP A 772 27.66 -40.03 3.95
N GLY A 773 28.48 -40.14 2.89
CA GLY A 773 28.42 -39.30 1.70
C GLY A 773 29.17 -37.97 1.81
N TYR A 774 29.76 -37.64 2.96
CA TYR A 774 30.56 -36.42 3.15
C TYR A 774 32.02 -36.66 2.77
N THR A 775 32.70 -35.59 2.32
CA THR A 775 34.12 -35.62 1.98
C THR A 775 34.97 -35.05 3.12
N TYR A 776 36.07 -35.72 3.42
CA TYR A 776 36.99 -35.42 4.52
C TYR A 776 38.45 -35.55 4.08
N GLU A 777 39.37 -34.89 4.80
CA GLU A 777 40.81 -35.17 4.69
C GLU A 777 41.09 -36.60 5.17
N ARG A 778 41.70 -37.42 4.32
CA ARG A 778 42.04 -38.84 4.56
C ARG A 778 42.50 -39.10 5.99
N LYS A 779 43.59 -38.45 6.40
CA LYS A 779 44.26 -38.70 7.68
C LYS A 779 43.40 -38.34 8.89
N ALA A 780 42.43 -37.44 8.71
CA ALA A 780 41.51 -37.01 9.76
C ALA A 780 40.34 -37.99 9.93
N ILE A 781 39.79 -38.51 8.83
CA ILE A 781 38.67 -39.47 8.88
C ILE A 781 39.14 -40.90 9.21
N GLU A 782 40.31 -41.33 8.75
CA GLU A 782 40.93 -42.62 9.14
C GLU A 782 41.08 -42.68 10.67
N LYS A 783 41.72 -41.68 11.28
CA LYS A 783 41.89 -41.55 12.74
C LYS A 783 40.57 -41.43 13.51
N TRP A 784 39.55 -40.80 12.93
CA TRP A 784 38.22 -40.73 13.55
C TRP A 784 37.58 -42.12 13.60
N ILE A 785 37.65 -42.86 12.50
CA ILE A 785 37.04 -44.19 12.32
C ILE A 785 37.78 -45.30 13.09
N GLU A 786 39.05 -45.10 13.44
CA GLU A 786 39.77 -45.96 14.41
C GLU A 786 39.14 -45.95 15.81
N THR A 787 38.57 -44.80 16.23
CA THR A 787 38.03 -44.60 17.60
C THR A 787 36.51 -44.59 17.65
N ASN A 788 35.82 -44.36 16.52
CA ASN A 788 34.37 -44.15 16.46
C ASN A 788 33.72 -44.92 15.31
N ASP A 789 32.50 -45.43 15.54
CA ASP A 789 31.64 -46.05 14.52
C ASP A 789 30.55 -45.09 13.99
N ILE A 790 30.66 -43.79 14.29
CA ILE A 790 29.68 -42.76 13.93
C ILE A 790 30.24 -41.70 12.96
N SER A 791 29.35 -41.13 12.15
CA SER A 791 29.62 -40.06 11.18
C SER A 791 30.02 -38.76 11.91
N PRO A 792 31.17 -38.15 11.59
CA PRO A 792 31.58 -36.87 12.16
C PRO A 792 30.65 -35.69 11.82
N MET A 793 29.82 -35.82 10.77
CA MET A 793 28.90 -34.78 10.31
C MET A 793 27.46 -34.93 10.81
N THR A 794 27.02 -36.16 11.13
CA THR A 794 25.62 -36.45 11.48
C THR A 794 25.43 -37.13 12.83
N ASN A 795 26.50 -37.62 13.46
CA ASN A 795 26.50 -38.48 14.66
C ASN A 795 25.69 -39.79 14.52
N LEU A 796 25.26 -40.16 13.30
CA LEU A 796 24.62 -41.45 13.00
C LEU A 796 25.68 -42.53 12.79
N ALA A 797 25.33 -43.80 13.00
CA ALA A 797 26.23 -44.93 12.75
C ALA A 797 26.64 -45.01 11.27
N LEU A 798 27.93 -45.22 10.99
CA LEU A 798 28.46 -45.34 9.63
C LEU A 798 28.09 -46.71 9.03
N PRO A 799 27.49 -46.78 7.83
CA PRO A 799 27.11 -48.05 7.20
C PRO A 799 28.30 -49.00 6.91
N ASN A 800 29.51 -48.47 6.78
CA ASN A 800 30.78 -49.19 6.69
C ASN A 800 31.96 -48.23 6.89
N LYS A 801 33.18 -48.77 6.94
CA LYS A 801 34.43 -48.01 7.17
C LYS A 801 35.24 -47.73 5.89
N ASN A 802 34.63 -47.87 4.71
CA ASN A 802 35.34 -47.65 3.44
C ASN A 802 35.46 -46.16 3.11
N LEU A 803 36.60 -45.77 2.53
CA LEU A 803 36.92 -44.40 2.12
C LEU A 803 37.23 -44.38 0.61
N LEU A 804 36.53 -43.55 -0.15
CA LEU A 804 36.69 -43.44 -1.61
C LEU A 804 37.38 -42.12 -1.99
N PRO A 805 38.51 -42.12 -2.72
CA PRO A 805 39.19 -40.88 -3.09
C PRO A 805 38.33 -39.95 -3.96
N ASN A 806 38.20 -38.68 -3.57
CA ASN A 806 37.43 -37.67 -4.32
C ASN A 806 38.34 -36.92 -5.31
N TYR A 807 38.74 -37.60 -6.39
CA TYR A 807 39.64 -37.07 -7.41
C TYR A 807 39.13 -35.79 -8.10
N SER A 808 37.81 -35.61 -8.20
CA SER A 808 37.19 -34.40 -8.75
C SER A 808 37.43 -33.20 -7.84
N LEU A 809 37.25 -33.36 -6.53
CA LEU A 809 37.54 -32.30 -5.55
C LEU A 809 39.05 -32.02 -5.44
N LEU A 810 39.88 -33.07 -5.47
CA LEU A 810 41.34 -32.93 -5.48
C LEU A 810 41.83 -32.10 -6.68
N SER A 811 41.32 -32.39 -7.89
CA SER A 811 41.65 -31.60 -9.09
C SER A 811 41.26 -30.13 -8.94
N ALA A 812 40.06 -29.85 -8.40
CA ALA A 812 39.60 -28.47 -8.17
C ALA A 812 40.44 -27.73 -7.11
N ILE A 813 40.89 -28.42 -6.04
CA ILE A 813 41.79 -27.87 -5.03
C ILE A 813 43.17 -27.57 -5.63
N LEU A 814 43.71 -28.46 -6.48
CA LEU A 814 45.00 -28.28 -7.14
C LEU A 814 44.97 -27.11 -8.13
N GLU A 815 43.93 -27.01 -8.95
CA GLU A 815 43.74 -25.87 -9.86
C GLU A 815 43.58 -24.55 -9.10
N TRP A 816 42.88 -24.57 -7.97
CA TRP A 816 42.74 -23.41 -7.11
C TRP A 816 44.06 -23.00 -6.42
N LYS A 817 44.87 -23.97 -5.99
CA LYS A 817 46.22 -23.73 -5.44
C LYS A 817 47.16 -23.14 -6.51
N SER A 818 47.11 -23.61 -7.75
CA SER A 818 47.95 -23.06 -8.83
C SER A 818 47.52 -21.67 -9.31
N ARG A 819 46.23 -21.31 -9.18
CA ARG A 819 45.73 -19.94 -9.41
C ARG A 819 46.15 -18.91 -8.32
N LYS A 820 46.92 -19.32 -7.30
CA LYS A 820 47.44 -18.47 -6.21
C LYS A 820 48.97 -18.30 -6.21
N GLN A 821 49.67 -18.84 -7.21
CA GLN A 821 51.11 -18.64 -7.45
C GLN A 821 51.33 -17.69 -8.63
#